data_AF-A0AAQ4PQD8-F1
#
_entry.id   AF-A0AAQ4PQD8-F1
#
_cell.length_a   1.000
_cell.length_b   1.000
_cell.length_c   1.000
_cell.angle_alpha   90.00
_cell.angle_beta   90.00
_cell.angle_gamma   90.00
#
_symmetry.space_group_name_H-M   'P 1'
#
loop_
_entity.id
_entity.type
_entity.pdbx_description
1 polymer ?
#
loop_
_entity_poly.entity_id
_entity_poly.type
_entity_poly.pdbx_seq_one_letter_code
_entity_poly.pdbx_strand_id
1 'polypeptide(L)'
;MRRTRSSRNKSQSAQETEEVLPKAVWQWEGDEGQWEPYSPALCALLDSAVSSGDAAVSLPLGSGTSYEVDLKKMVQINPVTKYKRKIRSQTVKPESLAEAGELAAQNSSAPLKEEETEKQPAAKRKRAQSKSQTKTEEMPKEEIKSEEVVRTVIMKGKAPVDPECKAKLGKAHVYSEGNNVYDVMLNQTNLQFNNNKYYLIQLLQDDSSKAYSVWSRWGRVGKVGQSNLAPCGGDLLKAKDVFKKKFLDKTKNDWEHRASFEKVPGKYDMVFMDYSTSKKEENQTAVDAAPKKRTCKLDVKVQSLLELICDIKAMEECVLEMKFDTRKAPLGKLTTEQIRAGYAALKNIEECLKKKGNGRDLLEACNQFYTRIPHDFGLKTPPIIHTEDELKEKISLLEALSDIQIAVKMVQSSKDGDEHPLDRQYCSLQCQMQPLDSGSHEYKVIEKYLHSTHASTHCDYTMTLLDIFSVDRQGERNNFLSQMHNRTLLWHGSRLSNWVGILSQGLRVAPPEAPVTGYMFGKGIYFADMSSKSANYCFASQNNHVGLLLLCEVALGDSNELLDADYEANNLPAGKHSTKGLGRTGPHPQTSVNLDGVTVPMGPAVETGVGKNRCYSLLYNEFIVYNPAQTRMRYLLRIKFNYSSLW
;
A
#
# COMPACT_ATOMS: atom_id res chain seq x y z
N MET A 1 -76.10 24.97 -44.18
CA MET A 1 -74.75 24.67 -44.68
C MET A 1 -73.75 25.64 -44.06
N ARG A 2 -72.60 25.10 -43.62
CA ARG A 2 -71.33 25.76 -43.25
C ARG A 2 -71.20 26.51 -41.91
N ARG A 3 -70.42 25.84 -41.04
CA ARG A 3 -69.42 26.28 -40.05
C ARG A 3 -69.89 27.16 -38.89
N THR A 4 -70.05 26.54 -37.73
CA THR A 4 -70.13 27.20 -36.43
C THR A 4 -68.77 27.21 -35.73
N ARG A 5 -68.26 28.43 -35.52
CA ARG A 5 -67.35 28.81 -34.43
C ARG A 5 -68.19 28.91 -33.15
N SER A 6 -67.68 28.46 -32.01
CA SER A 6 -67.87 29.18 -30.75
C SER A 6 -66.93 28.66 -29.67
N SER A 7 -66.25 29.61 -29.02
CA SER A 7 -65.48 29.45 -27.79
C SER A 7 -66.19 30.19 -26.67
N ARG A 8 -66.47 29.54 -25.53
CA ARG A 8 -66.24 30.04 -24.16
C ARG A 8 -66.86 29.13 -23.08
N ASN A 9 -65.97 28.61 -22.22
CA ASN A 9 -66.03 28.27 -20.79
C ASN A 9 -67.38 28.20 -20.05
N LYS A 10 -67.64 27.07 -19.37
CA LYS A 10 -67.40 26.85 -17.91
C LYS A 10 -67.84 25.43 -17.46
N SER A 11 -67.36 25.06 -16.27
CA SER A 11 -67.81 24.03 -15.29
C SER A 11 -67.42 22.55 -15.44
N GLN A 12 -66.47 22.17 -14.56
CA GLN A 12 -66.44 21.03 -13.61
C GLN A 12 -66.73 19.59 -14.09
N SER A 13 -65.73 18.72 -13.93
CA SER A 13 -65.93 17.40 -13.30
C SER A 13 -64.65 16.96 -12.57
N ALA A 14 -64.84 16.35 -11.40
CA ALA A 14 -63.82 15.90 -10.46
C ALA A 14 -62.83 14.89 -11.08
N GLN A 15 -61.55 15.01 -10.71
CA GLN A 15 -60.58 13.93 -10.83
C GLN A 15 -60.56 13.16 -9.51
N GLU A 16 -60.91 11.88 -9.60
CA GLU A 16 -60.70 10.87 -8.58
C GLU A 16 -59.20 10.75 -8.29
N THR A 17 -58.82 10.91 -7.03
CA THR A 17 -57.51 10.55 -6.51
C THR A 17 -57.41 9.02 -6.43
N GLU A 18 -56.61 8.39 -7.29
CA GLU A 18 -56.15 7.01 -7.09
C GLU A 18 -55.25 6.97 -5.83
N GLU A 19 -55.70 6.26 -4.79
CA GLU A 19 -54.88 5.91 -3.64
C GLU A 19 -53.75 4.96 -4.08
N VAL A 20 -52.50 5.44 -4.04
CA VAL A 20 -51.32 4.61 -4.30
C VAL A 20 -51.03 3.74 -3.06
N LEU A 21 -51.28 2.43 -3.19
CA LEU A 21 -50.99 1.44 -2.14
C LEU A 21 -49.49 1.32 -1.85
N PRO A 22 -49.09 1.08 -0.58
CA PRO A 22 -47.68 0.95 -0.19
C PRO A 22 -47.06 -0.35 -0.76
N LYS A 23 -45.88 -0.24 -1.39
CA LYS A 23 -45.17 -1.36 -2.03
C LYS A 23 -44.14 -1.96 -1.07
N ALA A 24 -44.22 -3.27 -0.84
CA ALA A 24 -43.25 -4.00 -0.03
C ALA A 24 -41.96 -4.24 -0.84
N VAL A 25 -40.80 -4.05 -0.21
CA VAL A 25 -39.48 -4.31 -0.82
C VAL A 25 -38.81 -5.43 -0.06
N TRP A 26 -38.44 -6.49 -0.78
CA TRP A 26 -37.71 -7.62 -0.21
C TRP A 26 -36.21 -7.34 -0.17
N GLN A 27 -35.57 -7.71 0.94
CA GLN A 27 -34.13 -7.52 1.18
C GLN A 27 -33.50 -8.78 1.78
N TRP A 28 -32.19 -8.93 1.65
CA TRP A 28 -31.40 -10.01 2.25
C TRP A 28 -30.21 -9.49 3.05
N GLU A 29 -29.79 -10.22 4.08
CA GLU A 29 -28.73 -9.82 5.01
C GLU A 29 -27.34 -10.17 4.44
N GLY A 30 -26.56 -9.12 4.15
CA GLY A 30 -25.14 -9.11 3.78
C GLY A 30 -24.24 -9.74 4.83
N ASP A 31 -23.02 -10.14 4.42
CA ASP A 31 -22.04 -10.75 5.34
C ASP A 31 -21.55 -9.77 6.43
N GLU A 32 -21.75 -8.47 6.23
CA GLU A 32 -21.47 -7.39 7.19
C GLU A 32 -22.73 -6.91 7.94
N GLY A 33 -23.84 -7.66 7.86
CA GLY A 33 -25.11 -7.34 8.54
C GLY A 33 -25.97 -6.25 7.89
N GLN A 34 -25.54 -5.73 6.74
CA GLN A 34 -26.30 -4.75 5.95
C GLN A 34 -27.46 -5.42 5.19
N TRP A 35 -28.57 -4.72 4.94
CA TRP A 35 -29.71 -5.27 4.20
C TRP A 35 -29.71 -4.78 2.75
N GLU A 36 -29.55 -5.70 1.80
CA GLU A 36 -29.51 -5.40 0.37
C GLU A 36 -30.84 -5.74 -0.32
N PRO A 37 -31.39 -4.86 -1.18
CA PRO A 37 -32.65 -5.13 -1.87
C PRO A 37 -32.49 -6.18 -2.97
N TYR A 38 -33.51 -7.04 -3.11
CA TYR A 38 -33.66 -7.82 -4.33
C TYR A 38 -34.06 -6.93 -5.51
N SER A 39 -33.77 -7.37 -6.74
CA SER A 39 -34.19 -6.65 -7.93
C SER A 39 -35.73 -6.61 -8.02
N PRO A 40 -36.33 -5.60 -8.67
CA PRO A 40 -37.79 -5.48 -8.75
C PRO A 40 -38.50 -6.74 -9.30
N ALA A 41 -37.86 -7.44 -10.25
CA ALA A 41 -38.37 -8.69 -10.80
C ALA A 41 -38.37 -9.84 -9.78
N LEU A 42 -37.33 -9.94 -8.95
CA LEU A 42 -37.24 -10.94 -7.87
C LEU A 42 -38.16 -10.60 -6.71
N CYS A 43 -38.35 -9.32 -6.37
CA CYS A 43 -39.35 -8.87 -5.42
C CYS A 43 -40.76 -9.30 -5.86
N ALA A 44 -41.12 -9.10 -7.13
CA ALA A 44 -42.42 -9.52 -7.66
C ALA A 44 -42.62 -11.04 -7.60
N LEU A 45 -41.56 -11.84 -7.82
CA LEU A 45 -41.61 -13.29 -7.67
C LEU A 45 -41.82 -13.71 -6.20
N LEU A 46 -41.16 -13.03 -5.26
CA LEU A 46 -41.33 -13.27 -3.82
C LEU A 46 -42.74 -12.87 -3.35
N ASP A 47 -43.26 -11.73 -3.81
CA ASP A 47 -44.62 -11.28 -3.51
C ASP A 47 -45.67 -12.26 -4.07
N SER A 48 -45.47 -12.76 -5.29
CA SER A 48 -46.34 -13.78 -5.87
C SER A 48 -46.29 -15.08 -5.08
N ALA A 49 -45.10 -15.55 -4.68
CA ALA A 49 -44.93 -16.78 -3.91
C ALA A 49 -45.58 -16.68 -2.52
N VAL A 50 -45.44 -15.53 -1.85
CA VAL A 50 -46.13 -15.28 -0.56
C VAL A 50 -47.64 -15.21 -0.74
N SER A 51 -48.13 -14.55 -1.79
CA SER A 51 -49.57 -14.44 -2.08
C SER A 51 -50.20 -15.78 -2.45
N SER A 52 -49.43 -16.67 -3.09
CA SER A 52 -49.84 -18.03 -3.43
C SER A 52 -49.69 -19.03 -2.26
N GLY A 53 -49.09 -18.62 -1.15
CA GLY A 53 -48.88 -19.47 0.03
C GLY A 53 -47.74 -20.48 -0.12
N ASP A 54 -46.81 -20.25 -1.03
CA ASP A 54 -45.68 -21.14 -1.29
C ASP A 54 -44.72 -21.18 -0.09
N ALA A 55 -44.25 -22.39 0.24
CA ALA A 55 -43.29 -22.55 1.33
C ALA A 55 -41.85 -22.18 0.93
N ALA A 56 -41.53 -22.26 -0.37
CA ALA A 56 -40.21 -21.94 -0.90
C ALA A 56 -40.27 -21.50 -2.38
N VAL A 57 -39.31 -20.67 -2.80
CA VAL A 57 -39.18 -20.18 -4.18
C VAL A 57 -37.71 -20.18 -4.64
N SER A 58 -37.47 -20.48 -5.91
CA SER A 58 -36.13 -20.49 -6.51
C SER A 58 -35.85 -19.17 -7.23
N LEU A 59 -34.79 -18.45 -6.83
CA LEU A 59 -34.43 -17.14 -7.39
C LEU A 59 -33.13 -17.22 -8.23
N PRO A 60 -33.16 -16.86 -9.53
CA PRO A 60 -31.97 -16.78 -10.36
C PRO A 60 -31.22 -15.46 -10.14
N LEU A 61 -30.13 -15.50 -9.36
CA LEU A 61 -29.31 -14.32 -9.07
C LEU A 61 -28.05 -14.31 -9.96
N GLY A 62 -28.15 -13.74 -11.16
CA GLY A 62 -27.08 -13.11 -11.96
C GLY A 62 -25.76 -13.84 -12.29
N SER A 63 -25.49 -15.03 -11.76
CA SER A 63 -24.19 -15.73 -11.89
C SER A 63 -24.35 -17.21 -12.26
N GLY A 64 -25.47 -17.59 -12.86
CA GLY A 64 -25.78 -18.98 -13.23
C GLY A 64 -26.17 -19.90 -12.05
N THR A 65 -26.31 -19.37 -10.84
CA THR A 65 -26.71 -20.12 -9.64
C THR A 65 -28.09 -19.67 -9.17
N SER A 66 -29.04 -20.62 -9.13
CA SER A 66 -30.36 -20.40 -8.52
C SER A 66 -30.30 -20.64 -7.01
N TYR A 67 -30.81 -19.70 -6.23
CA TYR A 67 -30.89 -19.82 -4.77
C TYR A 67 -32.28 -20.26 -4.35
N GLU A 68 -32.36 -21.08 -3.31
CA GLU A 68 -33.63 -21.54 -2.74
C GLU A 68 -34.00 -20.65 -1.55
N VAL A 69 -35.15 -19.99 -1.61
CA VAL A 69 -35.66 -19.15 -0.53
C VAL A 69 -36.75 -19.90 0.22
N ASP A 70 -36.55 -20.13 1.52
CA ASP A 70 -37.55 -20.67 2.44
C ASP A 70 -38.33 -19.50 3.06
N LEU A 71 -39.55 -19.29 2.59
CA LEU A 71 -40.42 -18.16 2.98
C LEU A 71 -41.00 -18.33 4.39
N LYS A 72 -41.01 -19.56 4.94
CA LYS A 72 -41.43 -19.79 6.33
C LYS A 72 -40.33 -19.44 7.32
N LYS A 73 -39.09 -19.76 6.97
CA LYS A 73 -37.91 -19.46 7.81
C LYS A 73 -37.29 -18.10 7.51
N MET A 74 -37.77 -17.41 6.48
CA MET A 74 -37.24 -16.13 6.03
C MET A 74 -35.73 -16.19 5.79
N VAL A 75 -35.29 -17.22 5.02
CA VAL A 75 -33.89 -17.39 4.64
C VAL A 75 -33.72 -17.76 3.17
N GLN A 76 -32.67 -17.22 2.57
CA GLN A 76 -32.13 -17.65 1.28
C GLN A 76 -31.01 -18.66 1.49
N ILE A 77 -31.01 -19.76 0.74
CA ILE A 77 -30.10 -20.89 0.87
C ILE A 77 -29.37 -21.09 -0.46
N ASN A 78 -28.04 -21.12 -0.40
CA ASN A 78 -27.23 -21.55 -1.53
C ASN A 78 -27.28 -23.10 -1.62
N PRO A 79 -27.78 -23.70 -2.72
CA PRO A 79 -27.97 -25.15 -2.79
C PRO A 79 -26.65 -25.93 -2.79
N VAL A 80 -25.54 -25.29 -3.20
CA VAL A 80 -24.20 -25.90 -3.28
C VAL A 80 -23.48 -25.83 -1.94
N THR A 81 -23.41 -24.65 -1.32
CA THR A 81 -22.64 -24.45 -0.07
C THR A 81 -23.47 -24.68 1.19
N LYS A 82 -24.80 -24.77 1.07
CA LYS A 82 -25.78 -24.82 2.17
C LYS A 82 -25.76 -23.59 3.09
N TYR A 83 -25.01 -22.55 2.72
CA TYR A 83 -24.97 -21.28 3.44
C TYR A 83 -26.33 -20.59 3.38
N LYS A 84 -26.75 -19.99 4.50
CA LYS A 84 -28.06 -19.37 4.66
C LYS A 84 -27.91 -17.88 4.99
N ARG A 85 -28.70 -17.03 4.34
CA ARG A 85 -28.80 -15.59 4.64
C ARG A 85 -30.23 -15.27 5.04
N LYS A 86 -30.43 -14.37 5.99
CA LYS A 86 -31.78 -13.92 6.36
C LYS A 86 -32.36 -13.05 5.26
N ILE A 87 -33.67 -13.10 5.12
CA ILE A 87 -34.43 -12.22 4.23
C ILE A 87 -35.52 -11.51 5.01
N ARG A 88 -35.95 -10.34 4.54
CA ARG A 88 -37.06 -9.58 5.13
C ARG A 88 -37.86 -8.86 4.05
N SER A 89 -39.11 -8.58 4.35
CA SER A 89 -39.96 -7.67 3.56
C SER A 89 -40.18 -6.40 4.37
N GLN A 90 -39.90 -5.24 3.78
CA GLN A 90 -40.09 -3.94 4.41
C GLN A 90 -41.00 -3.06 3.56
N THR A 91 -42.04 -2.50 4.16
CA THR A 91 -42.94 -1.55 3.51
C THR A 91 -42.31 -0.16 3.48
N VAL A 92 -42.09 0.40 2.29
CA VAL A 92 -41.44 1.72 2.12
C VAL A 92 -42.46 2.74 1.61
N LYS A 93 -42.45 3.98 2.14
CA LYS A 93 -43.33 5.07 1.69
C LYS A 93 -42.82 5.71 0.38
N PRO A 94 -43.70 6.25 -0.49
CA PRO A 94 -43.36 6.57 -1.88
C PRO A 94 -42.35 7.70 -2.13
N GLU A 95 -41.97 8.48 -1.11
CA GLU A 95 -41.05 9.62 -1.27
C GLU A 95 -39.57 9.23 -1.47
N SER A 96 -39.23 7.93 -1.42
CA SER A 96 -37.84 7.43 -1.54
C SER A 96 -37.53 6.68 -2.84
N LEU A 97 -38.45 6.63 -3.81
CA LEU A 97 -38.30 5.81 -5.03
C LEU A 97 -37.64 6.52 -6.23
N ALA A 98 -37.28 7.80 -6.12
CA ALA A 98 -36.63 8.54 -7.21
C ALA A 98 -35.13 8.24 -7.35
N GLU A 99 -34.44 7.74 -6.31
CA GLU A 99 -32.99 7.48 -6.36
C GLU A 99 -32.60 6.05 -6.79
N ALA A 100 -33.56 5.13 -6.96
CA ALA A 100 -33.28 3.72 -7.28
C ALA A 100 -33.54 3.32 -8.74
N GLY A 101 -34.16 4.18 -9.55
CA GLY A 101 -34.68 3.83 -10.88
C GLY A 101 -33.72 3.99 -12.07
N GLU A 102 -32.66 4.80 -11.97
CA GLU A 102 -31.82 5.14 -13.13
C GLU A 102 -30.64 4.18 -13.39
N LEU A 103 -30.38 3.21 -12.51
CA LEU A 103 -29.25 2.27 -12.65
C LEU A 103 -29.57 0.96 -13.42
N ALA A 104 -30.83 0.71 -13.80
CA ALA A 104 -31.24 -0.59 -14.36
C ALA A 104 -31.53 -0.59 -15.88
N ALA A 105 -31.65 0.56 -16.54
CA ALA A 105 -32.22 0.64 -17.91
C ALA A 105 -31.21 0.65 -19.08
N GLN A 106 -29.90 0.48 -18.87
CA GLN A 106 -28.91 0.52 -19.97
C GLN A 106 -28.25 -0.82 -20.35
N ASN A 107 -28.65 -1.94 -19.75
CA ASN A 107 -28.14 -3.26 -20.13
C ASN A 107 -29.26 -4.16 -20.68
N SER A 108 -29.65 -3.97 -21.95
CA SER A 108 -30.07 -5.07 -22.83
C SER A 108 -30.50 -4.57 -24.22
N SER A 109 -29.70 -4.84 -25.25
CA SER A 109 -30.18 -5.26 -26.58
C SER A 109 -29.02 -5.54 -27.53
N ALA A 110 -28.81 -6.82 -27.85
CA ALA A 110 -28.76 -7.36 -29.22
C ALA A 110 -28.22 -8.82 -29.23
N PRO A 111 -28.69 -9.70 -30.14
CA PRO A 111 -28.75 -11.14 -29.92
C PRO A 111 -27.61 -11.92 -30.60
N LEU A 112 -27.23 -13.06 -29.99
CA LEU A 112 -26.40 -14.10 -30.62
C LEU A 112 -27.29 -15.27 -31.04
N LYS A 113 -27.17 -15.68 -32.31
CA LYS A 113 -27.76 -16.90 -32.87
C LYS A 113 -26.98 -18.11 -32.37
N GLU A 114 -27.68 -19.10 -31.85
CA GLU A 114 -27.16 -20.44 -31.54
C GLU A 114 -27.33 -21.37 -32.75
N GLU A 115 -26.31 -22.17 -33.04
CA GLU A 115 -26.44 -23.42 -33.81
C GLU A 115 -26.10 -24.57 -32.86
N GLU A 116 -27.06 -25.49 -32.73
CA GLU A 116 -27.00 -26.71 -31.92
C GLU A 116 -26.08 -27.77 -32.54
N THR A 117 -25.50 -28.62 -31.70
CA THR A 117 -25.43 -30.05 -32.01
C THR A 117 -25.38 -30.88 -30.73
N GLU A 118 -26.42 -31.68 -30.55
CA GLU A 118 -26.56 -32.72 -29.53
C GLU A 118 -25.46 -33.80 -29.59
N LYS A 119 -25.12 -34.37 -28.43
CA LYS A 119 -25.25 -35.83 -28.19
C LYS A 119 -25.08 -36.17 -26.70
N GLN A 120 -26.09 -36.83 -26.15
CA GLN A 120 -26.12 -37.62 -24.91
C GLN A 120 -26.30 -39.12 -25.31
N PRO A 121 -26.45 -40.11 -24.39
CA PRO A 121 -25.77 -40.40 -23.10
C PRO A 121 -25.54 -41.93 -22.89
N ALA A 122 -24.96 -42.36 -21.74
CA ALA A 122 -25.25 -43.65 -21.06
C ALA A 122 -24.59 -43.68 -19.66
N ALA A 123 -25.32 -43.69 -18.53
CA ALA A 123 -25.92 -44.86 -17.81
C ALA A 123 -24.85 -45.81 -17.20
N LYS A 124 -24.86 -46.31 -15.94
CA LYS A 124 -25.89 -46.55 -14.90
C LYS A 124 -25.21 -47.14 -13.62
N ARG A 125 -25.79 -46.83 -12.42
CA ARG A 125 -26.07 -47.72 -11.23
C ARG A 125 -24.87 -48.27 -10.40
N LYS A 126 -24.92 -48.57 -9.08
CA LYS A 126 -25.88 -48.72 -7.93
C LYS A 126 -25.00 -48.75 -6.62
N ARG A 127 -25.29 -48.08 -5.49
CA ARG A 127 -26.20 -48.34 -4.32
C ARG A 127 -25.74 -49.39 -3.27
N ALA A 128 -25.44 -48.95 -2.03
CA ALA A 128 -25.80 -49.48 -0.68
C ALA A 128 -24.87 -48.86 0.41
N GLN A 129 -25.32 -48.08 1.42
CA GLN A 129 -25.85 -48.45 2.77
C GLN A 129 -24.99 -49.51 3.52
N SER A 130 -24.63 -49.44 4.80
CA SER A 130 -24.78 -48.52 5.95
C SER A 130 -24.01 -49.15 7.14
N LYS A 131 -23.45 -48.35 8.07
CA LYS A 131 -23.56 -48.50 9.56
C LYS A 131 -22.45 -47.77 10.33
N SER A 132 -22.93 -47.13 11.38
CA SER A 132 -22.26 -46.43 12.48
C SER A 132 -21.36 -47.31 13.33
N GLN A 133 -20.24 -46.77 13.80
CA GLN A 133 -19.78 -46.98 15.18
C GLN A 133 -18.77 -45.90 15.60
N THR A 134 -19.12 -45.19 16.65
CA THR A 134 -18.34 -44.17 17.36
C THR A 134 -17.17 -44.84 18.08
N LYS A 135 -15.95 -44.37 17.85
CA LYS A 135 -14.82 -44.54 18.76
C LYS A 135 -14.00 -43.26 18.79
N THR A 136 -13.87 -42.73 20.00
CA THR A 136 -13.04 -41.64 20.44
C THR A 136 -11.58 -42.10 20.42
N GLU A 137 -10.74 -41.51 19.59
CA GLU A 137 -9.28 -41.56 19.73
C GLU A 137 -8.74 -40.14 19.53
N GLU A 138 -7.97 -39.67 20.52
CA GLU A 138 -7.25 -38.41 20.52
C GLU A 138 -6.22 -38.39 19.39
N MET A 139 -6.26 -37.37 18.54
CA MET A 139 -5.20 -37.12 17.55
C MET A 139 -4.16 -36.13 18.11
N PRO A 140 -2.85 -36.39 17.93
CA PRO A 140 -1.80 -35.46 18.31
C PRO A 140 -1.92 -34.15 17.51
N LYS A 141 -1.65 -33.02 18.18
CA LYS A 141 -1.40 -31.73 17.53
C LYS A 141 -0.15 -31.86 16.66
N GLU A 142 -0.31 -32.06 15.36
CA GLU A 142 0.75 -31.76 14.40
C GLU A 142 0.89 -30.24 14.32
N GLU A 143 1.97 -29.74 14.94
CA GLU A 143 2.53 -28.43 14.64
C GLU A 143 2.84 -28.37 13.14
N ILE A 144 2.05 -27.58 12.41
CA ILE A 144 2.40 -27.17 11.05
C ILE A 144 3.63 -26.26 11.19
N LYS A 145 4.82 -26.86 11.08
CA LYS A 145 6.04 -26.11 10.80
C LYS A 145 5.83 -25.39 9.47
N SER A 146 5.61 -24.10 9.55
CA SER A 146 5.73 -23.17 8.45
C SER A 146 7.14 -23.31 7.87
N GLU A 147 7.29 -23.98 6.73
CA GLU A 147 8.54 -23.98 5.99
C GLU A 147 8.90 -22.53 5.63
N GLU A 148 10.04 -22.08 6.17
CA GLU A 148 10.68 -20.81 5.87
C GLU A 148 11.00 -20.72 4.38
N VAL A 149 10.27 -19.90 3.64
CA VAL A 149 10.59 -19.60 2.24
C VAL A 149 11.38 -18.30 2.16
N VAL A 150 12.65 -18.34 2.61
CA VAL A 150 13.64 -17.37 2.11
C VAL A 150 14.06 -17.86 0.73
N ARG A 151 13.36 -17.43 -0.32
CA ARG A 151 13.76 -17.71 -1.70
C ARG A 151 14.99 -16.87 -2.03
N THR A 152 16.16 -17.43 -1.73
CA THR A 152 17.44 -16.91 -2.24
C THR A 152 17.40 -16.95 -3.76
N VAL A 153 17.21 -15.79 -4.38
CA VAL A 153 17.15 -15.68 -5.85
C VAL A 153 18.52 -16.03 -6.42
N ILE A 154 18.61 -17.18 -7.11
CA ILE A 154 19.83 -17.58 -7.82
C ILE A 154 19.96 -16.67 -9.05
N MET A 155 20.96 -15.79 -9.03
CA MET A 155 21.21 -14.84 -10.11
C MET A 155 22.41 -15.28 -10.93
N LYS A 156 22.14 -15.70 -12.17
CA LYS A 156 23.11 -15.91 -13.24
C LYS A 156 22.78 -14.92 -14.35
N GLY A 157 23.70 -14.01 -14.68
CA GLY A 157 23.48 -12.93 -15.66
C GLY A 157 22.87 -11.64 -15.08
N LYS A 158 22.41 -10.73 -15.97
CA LYS A 158 21.90 -9.40 -15.60
C LYS A 158 20.53 -9.39 -14.95
N ALA A 159 19.75 -10.46 -15.06
CA ALA A 159 18.46 -10.62 -14.37
C ALA A 159 18.30 -12.09 -13.93
N PRO A 160 17.63 -12.35 -12.81
CA PRO A 160 17.45 -13.72 -12.33
C PRO A 160 16.39 -14.46 -13.14
N VAL A 161 16.62 -15.74 -13.35
CA VAL A 161 15.61 -16.65 -13.89
C VAL A 161 14.47 -16.76 -12.88
N ASP A 162 13.24 -16.70 -13.37
CA ASP A 162 12.03 -16.89 -12.56
C ASP A 162 12.08 -18.24 -11.80
N PRO A 163 12.02 -18.25 -10.46
CA PRO A 163 12.08 -19.48 -9.65
C PRO A 163 11.00 -20.51 -10.00
N GLU A 164 9.88 -20.06 -10.58
CA GLU A 164 8.80 -20.95 -11.01
C GLU A 164 9.17 -21.74 -12.29
N CYS A 165 10.21 -21.34 -13.02
CA CYS A 165 10.73 -22.10 -14.16
C CYS A 165 11.67 -23.24 -13.71
N LYS A 166 11.15 -24.19 -12.94
CA LYS A 166 11.91 -25.31 -12.33
C LYS A 166 12.79 -26.07 -13.32
N ALA A 167 12.38 -26.16 -14.59
CA ALA A 167 13.13 -26.84 -15.65
C ALA A 167 14.45 -26.16 -16.03
N LYS A 168 14.51 -24.82 -15.91
CA LYS A 168 15.66 -23.98 -16.31
C LYS A 168 16.37 -23.35 -15.12
N LEU A 169 15.79 -23.40 -13.93
CA LEU A 169 16.39 -22.86 -12.71
C LEU A 169 17.77 -23.49 -12.45
N GLY A 170 18.80 -22.65 -12.33
CA GLY A 170 20.19 -23.06 -12.13
C GLY A 170 20.89 -23.65 -13.36
N LYS A 171 20.18 -23.86 -14.47
CA LYS A 171 20.69 -24.46 -15.72
C LYS A 171 20.73 -23.49 -16.90
N ALA A 172 20.15 -22.32 -16.72
CA ALA A 172 20.04 -21.27 -17.72
C ALA A 172 20.18 -19.90 -17.05
N HIS A 173 20.40 -18.88 -17.86
CA HIS A 173 20.39 -17.48 -17.48
C HIS A 173 19.43 -16.68 -18.36
N VAL A 174 19.00 -15.51 -17.88
CA VAL A 174 18.23 -14.57 -18.69
C VAL A 174 19.16 -13.96 -19.75
N TYR A 175 18.72 -14.02 -21.00
CA TYR A 175 19.48 -13.52 -22.14
C TYR A 175 19.57 -12.00 -22.13
N SER A 176 20.74 -11.47 -22.51
CA SER A 176 20.96 -10.04 -22.63
C SER A 176 21.93 -9.69 -23.76
N GLU A 177 21.70 -8.57 -24.43
CA GLU A 177 22.57 -8.01 -25.48
C GLU A 177 23.02 -6.61 -25.12
N GLY A 178 24.29 -6.46 -24.75
CA GLY A 178 24.76 -5.21 -24.16
C GLY A 178 23.91 -4.87 -22.93
N ASN A 179 23.23 -3.72 -22.93
CA ASN A 179 22.33 -3.31 -21.86
C ASN A 179 20.87 -3.77 -22.04
N ASN A 180 20.55 -4.42 -23.16
CA ASN A 180 19.20 -4.90 -23.43
C ASN A 180 19.00 -6.29 -22.79
N VAL A 181 18.39 -6.31 -21.60
CA VAL A 181 17.98 -7.54 -20.93
C VAL A 181 16.60 -7.97 -21.44
N TYR A 182 16.47 -9.20 -21.92
CA TYR A 182 15.20 -9.76 -22.42
C TYR A 182 14.36 -10.35 -21.29
N ASP A 183 13.96 -9.46 -20.36
CA ASP A 183 13.09 -9.74 -19.22
C ASP A 183 12.12 -8.57 -19.06
N VAL A 184 10.85 -8.88 -18.84
CA VAL A 184 9.83 -7.85 -18.64
C VAL A 184 8.69 -8.33 -17.76
N MET A 185 8.37 -7.52 -16.76
CA MET A 185 7.17 -7.67 -15.94
C MET A 185 6.10 -6.69 -16.42
N LEU A 186 4.92 -7.21 -16.73
CA LEU A 186 3.77 -6.43 -17.15
C LEU A 186 2.66 -6.53 -16.10
N ASN A 187 1.95 -5.43 -15.88
CA ASN A 187 0.82 -5.37 -14.94
C ASN A 187 -0.41 -4.75 -15.60
N GLN A 188 -1.60 -5.17 -15.18
CA GLN A 188 -2.86 -4.63 -15.65
C GLN A 188 -3.88 -4.67 -14.52
N THR A 189 -4.37 -3.50 -14.14
CA THR A 189 -5.45 -3.38 -13.17
C THR A 189 -6.66 -2.69 -13.80
N ASN A 190 -7.84 -3.27 -13.57
CA ASN A 190 -9.14 -2.72 -13.90
C ASN A 190 -10.12 -3.12 -12.80
N LEU A 191 -10.51 -2.12 -12.00
CA LEU A 191 -11.37 -2.27 -10.83
C LEU A 191 -12.79 -2.66 -11.23
N GLN A 192 -13.31 -2.11 -12.34
CA GLN A 192 -14.67 -2.38 -12.84
C GLN A 192 -14.95 -3.88 -13.01
N PHE A 193 -13.95 -4.61 -13.50
CA PHE A 193 -14.06 -6.04 -13.79
C PHE A 193 -13.26 -6.92 -12.83
N ASN A 194 -12.81 -6.38 -11.69
CA ASN A 194 -11.92 -7.05 -10.73
C ASN A 194 -10.73 -7.77 -11.41
N ASN A 195 -10.14 -7.10 -12.40
CA ASN A 195 -8.95 -7.59 -13.07
C ASN A 195 -7.74 -6.98 -12.38
N ASN A 196 -6.92 -7.80 -11.75
CA ASN A 196 -5.63 -7.39 -11.22
C ASN A 196 -4.62 -8.47 -11.65
N LYS A 197 -4.02 -8.29 -12.83
CA LYS A 197 -3.33 -9.34 -13.58
C LYS A 197 -1.89 -8.97 -13.91
N TYR A 198 -1.01 -9.97 -13.97
CA TYR A 198 0.35 -9.79 -14.47
C TYR A 198 0.68 -10.71 -15.63
N TYR A 199 1.75 -10.33 -16.32
CA TYR A 199 2.39 -11.14 -17.35
C TYR A 199 3.91 -10.93 -17.29
N LEU A 200 4.66 -11.98 -16.92
CA LEU A 200 6.12 -12.03 -17.00
C LEU A 200 6.53 -12.69 -18.32
N ILE A 201 7.55 -12.15 -18.98
CA ILE A 201 8.18 -12.74 -20.17
C ILE A 201 9.70 -12.73 -19.97
N GLN A 202 10.35 -13.87 -20.13
CA GLN A 202 11.80 -14.03 -20.07
C GLN A 202 12.32 -14.79 -21.27
N LEU A 203 13.37 -14.29 -21.92
CA LEU A 203 14.17 -15.08 -22.87
C LEU A 203 15.32 -15.72 -22.08
N LEU A 204 15.35 -17.04 -22.05
CA LEU A 204 16.34 -17.84 -21.33
C LEU A 204 17.30 -18.50 -22.32
N GLN A 205 18.59 -18.48 -21.98
CA GLN A 205 19.63 -19.24 -22.67
C GLN A 205 20.22 -20.27 -21.70
N ASP A 206 20.34 -21.52 -22.15
CA ASP A 206 20.95 -22.58 -21.35
C ASP A 206 22.45 -22.32 -21.13
N ASP A 207 22.95 -22.72 -19.97
CA ASP A 207 24.36 -22.51 -19.61
C ASP A 207 25.27 -23.52 -20.33
N SER A 208 24.78 -24.75 -20.50
CA SER A 208 25.54 -25.85 -21.10
C SER A 208 25.53 -25.86 -22.64
N SER A 209 24.62 -25.10 -23.26
CA SER A 209 24.47 -25.09 -24.71
C SER A 209 23.86 -23.78 -25.19
N LYS A 210 24.06 -23.41 -26.47
CA LYS A 210 23.39 -22.26 -27.08
C LYS A 210 21.94 -22.58 -27.42
N ALA A 211 21.18 -23.13 -26.47
CA ALA A 211 19.76 -23.41 -26.62
C ALA A 211 18.94 -22.30 -25.93
N TYR A 212 17.94 -21.80 -26.64
CA TYR A 212 17.11 -20.68 -26.21
C TYR A 212 15.68 -21.15 -25.93
N SER A 213 15.03 -20.53 -24.95
CA SER A 213 13.62 -20.75 -24.62
C SER A 213 12.97 -19.44 -24.18
N VAL A 214 11.70 -19.24 -24.54
CA VAL A 214 10.91 -18.11 -24.02
C VAL A 214 10.00 -18.61 -22.92
N TRP A 215 10.24 -18.15 -21.71
CA TRP A 215 9.39 -18.37 -20.55
C TRP A 215 8.34 -17.27 -20.45
N SER A 216 7.10 -17.66 -20.16
CA SER A 216 6.01 -16.74 -19.87
C SER A 216 5.22 -17.22 -18.67
N ARG A 217 4.88 -16.32 -17.74
CA ARG A 217 4.04 -16.62 -16.57
C ARG A 217 3.02 -15.53 -16.36
N TRP A 218 1.75 -15.90 -16.15
CA TRP A 218 0.67 -14.93 -16.02
C TRP A 218 -0.43 -15.40 -15.08
N GLY A 219 -1.14 -14.46 -14.48
CA GLY A 219 -2.21 -14.78 -13.55
C GLY A 219 -2.68 -13.57 -12.77
N ARG A 220 -3.31 -13.82 -11.62
CA ARG A 220 -3.74 -12.77 -10.69
C ARG A 220 -2.58 -12.30 -9.80
N VAL A 221 -2.56 -11.02 -9.45
CA VAL A 221 -1.61 -10.46 -8.48
C VAL A 221 -1.74 -11.11 -7.11
N GLY A 222 -0.59 -11.44 -6.50
CA GLY A 222 -0.56 -12.26 -5.29
C GLY A 222 -0.78 -13.77 -5.42
N LYS A 223 -0.94 -14.33 -6.61
CA LYS A 223 -1.18 -15.77 -6.80
C LYS A 223 -0.24 -16.38 -7.83
N VAL A 224 0.09 -17.66 -7.61
CA VAL A 224 0.82 -18.44 -8.61
C VAL A 224 -0.07 -18.56 -9.85
N GLY A 225 0.50 -18.18 -10.99
CA GLY A 225 -0.20 -18.12 -12.26
C GLY A 225 -0.04 -19.37 -13.10
N GLN A 226 -0.60 -19.34 -14.30
CA GLN A 226 -0.25 -20.27 -15.37
C GLN A 226 1.10 -19.89 -15.95
N SER A 227 1.80 -20.87 -16.54
CA SER A 227 3.09 -20.64 -17.18
C SER A 227 3.23 -21.44 -18.46
N ASN A 228 4.17 -21.02 -19.30
CA ASN A 228 4.53 -21.68 -20.54
C ASN A 228 6.03 -21.51 -20.81
N LEU A 229 6.71 -22.59 -21.16
CA LEU A 229 8.10 -22.59 -21.61
C LEU A 229 8.13 -23.00 -23.09
N ALA A 230 8.38 -22.05 -23.98
CA ALA A 230 8.45 -22.28 -25.42
C ALA A 230 9.92 -22.53 -25.85
N PRO A 231 10.32 -23.77 -26.17
CA PRO A 231 11.67 -24.05 -26.63
C PRO A 231 11.89 -23.53 -28.05
N CYS A 232 13.03 -22.89 -28.28
CA CYS A 232 13.42 -22.35 -29.59
C CYS A 232 14.67 -23.06 -30.17
N GLY A 233 15.27 -23.99 -29.43
CA GLY A 233 16.48 -24.69 -29.85
C GLY A 233 17.66 -23.72 -30.01
N GLY A 234 18.52 -23.95 -30.99
CA GLY A 234 19.68 -23.09 -31.27
C GLY A 234 19.37 -21.73 -31.92
N ASP A 235 18.11 -21.46 -32.23
CA ASP A 235 17.69 -20.28 -33.01
C ASP A 235 17.34 -19.11 -32.11
N LEU A 236 18.33 -18.23 -31.91
CA LEU A 236 18.19 -16.99 -31.14
C LEU A 236 17.20 -16.01 -31.79
N LEU A 237 17.19 -15.90 -33.13
CA LEU A 237 16.34 -14.95 -33.82
C LEU A 237 14.87 -15.32 -33.61
N LYS A 238 14.54 -16.62 -33.76
CA LYS A 238 13.21 -17.13 -33.44
C LYS A 238 12.82 -16.88 -31.99
N ALA A 239 13.73 -17.09 -31.03
CA ALA A 239 13.45 -16.82 -29.62
C ALA A 239 13.13 -15.33 -29.37
N LYS A 240 13.90 -14.42 -29.98
CA LYS A 240 13.62 -12.98 -29.93
C LYS A 240 12.29 -12.63 -30.57
N ASP A 241 11.96 -13.19 -31.72
CA ASP A 241 10.70 -12.90 -32.41
C ASP A 241 9.50 -13.36 -31.58
N VAL A 242 9.58 -14.55 -30.96
CA VAL A 242 8.53 -15.03 -30.03
C VAL A 242 8.38 -14.09 -28.84
N PHE A 243 9.49 -13.64 -28.25
CA PHE A 243 9.48 -12.69 -27.14
C PHE A 243 8.83 -11.35 -27.55
N LYS A 244 9.32 -10.75 -28.64
CA LYS A 244 8.87 -9.45 -29.17
C LYS A 244 7.40 -9.49 -29.58
N LYS A 245 6.98 -10.55 -30.27
CA LYS A 245 5.58 -10.76 -30.66
C LYS A 245 4.69 -10.84 -29.43
N LYS A 246 5.10 -11.58 -28.40
CA LYS A 246 4.33 -11.66 -27.15
C LYS A 246 4.24 -10.30 -26.46
N PHE A 247 5.34 -9.57 -26.38
CA PHE A 247 5.37 -8.21 -25.82
C PHE A 247 4.42 -7.27 -26.57
N LEU A 248 4.49 -7.22 -27.91
CA LEU A 248 3.63 -6.42 -28.76
C LEU A 248 2.15 -6.81 -28.63
N ASP A 249 1.83 -8.10 -28.57
CA ASP A 249 0.45 -8.57 -28.41
C ASP A 249 -0.18 -8.10 -27.08
N LYS A 250 0.62 -8.08 -26.01
CA LYS A 250 0.17 -7.75 -24.65
C LYS A 250 0.16 -6.26 -24.37
N THR A 251 1.07 -5.49 -24.98
CA THR A 251 1.27 -4.07 -24.67
C THR A 251 0.88 -3.12 -25.81
N LYS A 252 0.82 -3.62 -27.05
CA LYS A 252 0.72 -2.82 -28.28
C LYS A 252 1.88 -1.86 -28.51
N ASN A 253 3.02 -2.11 -27.88
CA ASN A 253 4.27 -1.37 -28.07
C ASN A 253 5.34 -2.29 -28.67
N ASP A 254 6.26 -1.72 -29.45
CA ASP A 254 7.42 -2.44 -29.96
C ASP A 254 8.52 -2.57 -28.89
N TRP A 255 9.10 -3.77 -28.77
CA TRP A 255 10.14 -4.05 -27.78
C TRP A 255 11.40 -3.21 -27.98
N GLU A 256 11.80 -2.95 -29.22
CA GLU A 256 13.01 -2.16 -29.51
C GLU A 256 12.84 -0.69 -29.15
N HIS A 257 11.60 -0.17 -29.18
CA HIS A 257 11.26 1.20 -28.83
C HIS A 257 10.66 1.33 -27.41
N ARG A 258 10.87 0.34 -26.54
CA ARG A 258 10.31 0.34 -25.17
C ARG A 258 10.80 1.47 -24.28
N ALA A 259 11.86 2.19 -24.66
CA ALA A 259 12.31 3.40 -23.95
C ALA A 259 11.26 4.52 -24.04
N SER A 260 10.47 4.57 -25.12
CA SER A 260 9.34 5.46 -25.32
C SER A 260 8.01 4.72 -25.18
N PHE A 261 7.90 3.83 -24.19
CA PHE A 261 6.70 3.03 -23.97
C PHE A 261 5.49 3.92 -23.67
N GLU A 262 4.37 3.66 -24.36
CA GLU A 262 3.11 4.36 -24.12
C GLU A 262 2.01 3.41 -23.68
N LYS A 263 1.36 3.77 -22.57
CA LYS A 263 0.31 2.94 -22.00
C LYS A 263 -0.96 2.97 -22.87
N VAL A 264 -1.32 1.83 -23.46
CA VAL A 264 -2.57 1.66 -24.22
C VAL A 264 -3.73 1.20 -23.32
N PRO A 265 -4.92 1.85 -23.36
CA PRO A 265 -6.10 1.43 -22.61
C PRO A 265 -6.48 -0.04 -22.87
N GLY A 266 -6.90 -0.76 -21.83
CA GLY A 266 -7.30 -2.17 -21.94
C GLY A 266 -6.17 -3.17 -22.20
N LYS A 267 -4.92 -2.72 -22.35
CA LYS A 267 -3.73 -3.58 -22.47
C LYS A 267 -2.94 -3.68 -21.17
N TYR A 268 -1.82 -4.37 -21.16
CA TYR A 268 -0.90 -4.35 -20.03
C TYR A 268 -0.05 -3.06 -20.02
N ASP A 269 0.47 -2.69 -18.86
CA ASP A 269 1.48 -1.65 -18.65
C ASP A 269 2.81 -2.32 -18.31
N MET A 270 3.93 -1.63 -18.52
CA MET A 270 5.26 -2.11 -18.18
C MET A 270 5.65 -1.66 -16.77
N VAL A 271 6.15 -2.60 -15.97
CA VAL A 271 6.74 -2.28 -14.65
C VAL A 271 8.25 -2.25 -14.80
N PHE A 272 8.85 -1.07 -14.64
CA PHE A 272 10.29 -0.88 -14.80
C PHE A 272 11.05 -1.45 -13.60
N MET A 273 11.76 -2.56 -13.85
CA MET A 273 12.61 -3.24 -12.87
C MET A 273 14.09 -3.04 -13.21
N ASP A 274 14.89 -2.68 -12.20
CA ASP A 274 16.34 -2.61 -12.31
C ASP A 274 16.96 -3.89 -11.76
N TYR A 275 17.59 -4.66 -12.64
CA TYR A 275 18.39 -5.83 -12.27
C TYR A 275 19.90 -5.58 -12.44
N SER A 276 20.30 -4.37 -12.84
CA SER A 276 21.68 -4.05 -13.25
C SER A 276 22.69 -4.02 -12.10
N THR A 277 22.24 -4.01 -10.84
CA THR A 277 23.09 -3.79 -9.66
C THR A 277 23.67 -5.05 -9.03
N SER A 278 23.40 -6.26 -9.53
CA SER A 278 23.92 -7.49 -8.93
C SER A 278 24.82 -8.27 -9.90
N LYS A 279 25.93 -7.66 -10.31
CA LYS A 279 27.01 -8.40 -10.99
C LYS A 279 27.58 -9.44 -10.00
N LYS A 280 27.12 -10.68 -10.10
CA LYS A 280 27.92 -11.83 -9.69
C LYS A 280 28.79 -12.19 -10.89
N GLU A 281 30.07 -11.83 -10.86
CA GLU A 281 31.06 -12.58 -11.61
C GLU A 281 31.31 -13.88 -10.83
N GLU A 282 30.93 -15.02 -11.40
CA GLU A 282 31.27 -16.33 -10.88
C GLU A 282 32.79 -16.53 -11.02
N ASN A 283 33.56 -16.12 -10.01
CA ASN A 283 34.89 -16.71 -9.83
C ASN A 283 34.71 -18.07 -9.15
N GLN A 284 34.56 -19.10 -9.97
CA GLN A 284 34.86 -20.47 -9.57
C GLN A 284 36.38 -20.60 -9.39
N THR A 285 36.85 -20.40 -8.17
CA THR A 285 38.11 -20.99 -7.72
C THR A 285 37.86 -21.78 -6.44
N ALA A 286 38.50 -22.93 -6.39
CA ALA A 286 38.28 -24.04 -5.49
C ALA A 286 38.24 -23.66 -4.01
N VAL A 287 37.45 -24.46 -3.28
CA VAL A 287 37.26 -24.38 -1.84
C VAL A 287 38.55 -24.82 -1.14
N ASP A 288 39.27 -23.87 -0.56
CA ASP A 288 40.18 -24.12 0.55
C ASP A 288 40.04 -22.98 1.58
N ALA A 289 39.77 -23.37 2.83
CA ALA A 289 39.62 -22.58 4.05
C ALA A 289 38.47 -21.55 4.14
N ALA A 290 37.57 -21.77 5.10
CA ALA A 290 36.56 -20.79 5.52
C ALA A 290 37.23 -19.45 5.88
N PRO A 291 36.84 -18.31 5.28
CA PRO A 291 37.47 -17.04 5.57
C PRO A 291 37.17 -16.67 7.03
N LYS A 292 38.22 -16.42 7.82
CA LYS A 292 38.11 -15.84 9.16
C LYS A 292 37.47 -14.45 9.02
N LYS A 293 36.14 -14.36 9.18
CA LYS A 293 35.45 -13.07 9.23
C LYS A 293 36.07 -12.24 10.36
N ARG A 294 36.62 -11.06 10.02
CA ARG A 294 37.14 -10.12 11.03
C ARG A 294 36.02 -9.74 12.00
N THR A 295 36.36 -9.59 13.27
CA THR A 295 35.42 -9.14 14.31
C THR A 295 34.98 -7.70 14.03
N CYS A 296 33.69 -7.42 14.18
CA CYS A 296 33.11 -6.08 14.04
C CYS A 296 33.78 -5.10 15.01
N LYS A 297 34.05 -3.87 14.55
CA LYS A 297 34.73 -2.85 15.37
C LYS A 297 33.77 -1.89 16.07
N LEU A 298 32.50 -1.93 15.69
CA LEU A 298 31.46 -1.03 16.21
C LEU A 298 31.07 -1.39 17.65
N ASP A 299 30.55 -0.41 18.38
CA ASP A 299 29.91 -0.66 19.68
C ASP A 299 28.74 -1.64 19.53
N VAL A 300 28.54 -2.51 20.53
CA VAL A 300 27.49 -3.55 20.52
C VAL A 300 26.08 -2.94 20.34
N LYS A 301 25.83 -1.75 20.89
CA LYS A 301 24.55 -1.05 20.72
C LYS A 301 24.36 -0.58 19.28
N VAL A 302 25.43 -0.11 18.63
CA VAL A 302 25.40 0.28 17.21
C VAL A 302 25.23 -0.94 16.31
N GLN A 303 25.89 -2.06 16.62
CA GLN A 303 25.70 -3.33 15.90
C GLN A 303 24.22 -3.76 15.95
N SER A 304 23.63 -3.77 17.15
CA SER A 304 22.23 -4.13 17.34
C SER A 304 21.26 -3.15 16.63
N LEU A 305 21.60 -1.85 16.57
CA LEU A 305 20.83 -0.87 15.81
C LEU A 305 20.89 -1.14 14.30
N LEU A 306 22.07 -1.45 13.76
CA LEU A 306 22.26 -1.76 12.34
C LEU A 306 21.52 -3.03 11.95
N GLU A 307 21.57 -4.06 12.79
CA GLU A 307 20.81 -5.30 12.59
C GLU A 307 19.31 -5.02 12.52
N LEU A 308 18.80 -4.14 13.38
CA LEU A 308 17.38 -3.74 13.38
C LEU A 308 16.98 -3.00 12.09
N ILE A 309 17.77 -2.01 11.66
CA ILE A 309 17.38 -1.14 10.52
C ILE A 309 17.78 -1.70 9.16
N CYS A 310 18.71 -2.66 9.09
CA CYS A 310 19.15 -3.31 7.84
C CYS A 310 18.52 -4.70 7.61
N ASP A 311 17.50 -5.07 8.39
CA ASP A 311 16.79 -6.34 8.21
C ASP A 311 15.85 -6.28 6.98
N ILE A 312 16.30 -6.91 5.89
CA ILE A 312 15.55 -7.01 4.64
C ILE A 312 14.23 -7.77 4.83
N LYS A 313 14.16 -8.75 5.74
CA LYS A 313 12.92 -9.50 6.00
C LYS A 313 11.89 -8.60 6.66
N ALA A 314 12.29 -7.83 7.68
CA ALA A 314 11.42 -6.86 8.32
C ALA A 314 10.93 -5.78 7.34
N MET A 315 11.80 -5.33 6.42
CA MET A 315 11.38 -4.44 5.32
C MET A 315 10.36 -5.08 4.39
N GLU A 316 10.50 -6.38 4.08
CA GLU A 316 9.56 -7.13 3.25
C GLU A 316 8.20 -7.27 3.91
N GLU A 317 8.18 -7.65 5.18
CA GLU A 317 6.96 -7.74 6.00
C GLU A 317 6.23 -6.39 6.07
N CYS A 318 6.98 -5.29 6.24
CA CYS A 318 6.41 -3.94 6.28
C CYS A 318 5.64 -3.58 5.00
N VAL A 319 6.20 -3.81 3.82
CA VAL A 319 5.51 -3.48 2.56
C VAL A 319 4.38 -4.48 2.25
N LEU A 320 4.49 -5.73 2.71
CA LEU A 320 3.42 -6.73 2.61
C LEU A 320 2.20 -6.32 3.44
N GLU A 321 2.40 -5.76 4.62
CA GLU A 321 1.33 -5.21 5.45
C GLU A 321 0.55 -4.11 4.69
N MET A 322 1.28 -3.26 3.97
CA MET A 322 0.75 -2.19 3.10
C MET A 322 0.18 -2.70 1.76
N LYS A 323 0.06 -4.03 1.60
CA LYS A 323 -0.51 -4.74 0.44
C LYS A 323 0.31 -4.66 -0.85
N PHE A 324 1.61 -4.37 -0.77
CA PHE A 324 2.51 -4.39 -1.92
C PHE A 324 2.89 -5.83 -2.32
N ASP A 325 2.95 -6.14 -3.63
CA ASP A 325 3.31 -7.49 -4.11
C ASP A 325 4.83 -7.68 -4.27
N THR A 326 5.49 -8.11 -3.18
CA THR A 326 6.94 -8.40 -3.16
C THR A 326 7.34 -9.59 -4.02
N ARG A 327 6.42 -10.51 -4.36
CA ARG A 327 6.73 -11.68 -5.20
C ARG A 327 6.97 -11.30 -6.65
N LYS A 328 6.36 -10.21 -7.11
CA LYS A 328 6.50 -9.73 -8.48
C LYS A 328 7.42 -8.55 -8.62
N ALA A 329 7.39 -7.66 -7.63
CA ALA A 329 8.30 -6.55 -7.50
C ALA A 329 9.16 -6.78 -6.26
N PRO A 330 10.19 -7.66 -6.34
CA PRO A 330 11.09 -7.87 -5.21
C PRO A 330 11.69 -6.53 -4.76
N LEU A 331 11.89 -6.42 -3.45
CA LEU A 331 12.48 -5.24 -2.85
C LEU A 331 13.80 -4.85 -3.54
N GLY A 332 13.97 -3.54 -3.73
CA GLY A 332 15.16 -2.96 -4.36
C GLY A 332 15.23 -3.05 -5.88
N LYS A 333 14.24 -3.68 -6.54
CA LYS A 333 14.18 -3.77 -8.01
C LYS A 333 13.23 -2.79 -8.66
N LEU A 334 12.29 -2.24 -7.90
CA LEU A 334 11.47 -1.15 -8.40
C LEU A 334 12.37 0.05 -8.73
N THR A 335 12.28 0.59 -9.94
CA THR A 335 13.09 1.74 -10.35
C THR A 335 12.60 3.03 -9.68
N THR A 336 13.49 4.02 -9.58
CA THR A 336 13.13 5.37 -9.08
C THR A 336 12.09 6.02 -10.00
N GLU A 337 12.19 5.76 -11.30
CA GLU A 337 11.22 6.19 -12.32
C GLU A 337 9.84 5.59 -12.07
N GLN A 338 9.75 4.30 -11.71
CA GLN A 338 8.48 3.65 -11.38
C GLN A 338 7.85 4.24 -10.11
N ILE A 339 8.66 4.57 -9.09
CA ILE A 339 8.18 5.22 -7.87
C ILE A 339 7.66 6.63 -8.18
N ARG A 340 8.40 7.42 -8.98
CA ARG A 340 7.95 8.75 -9.46
C ARG A 340 6.66 8.64 -10.26
N ALA A 341 6.55 7.65 -11.13
CA ALA A 341 5.34 7.33 -11.87
C ALA A 341 4.15 6.96 -10.95
N GLY A 342 4.42 6.31 -9.81
CA GLY A 342 3.44 6.06 -8.75
C GLY A 342 2.94 7.35 -8.09
N TYR A 343 3.86 8.26 -7.73
CA TYR A 343 3.49 9.57 -7.17
C TYR A 343 2.63 10.40 -8.13
N ALA A 344 2.99 10.44 -9.41
CA ALA A 344 2.20 11.12 -10.43
C ALA A 344 0.77 10.53 -10.55
N ALA A 345 0.61 9.21 -10.42
CA ALA A 345 -0.71 8.58 -10.40
C ALA A 345 -1.51 8.95 -9.14
N LEU A 346 -0.86 9.01 -7.96
CA LEU A 346 -1.51 9.49 -6.74
C LEU A 346 -1.92 10.96 -6.84
N LYS A 347 -1.14 11.79 -7.53
CA LYS A 347 -1.49 13.20 -7.76
C LYS A 347 -2.75 13.33 -8.63
N ASN A 348 -2.92 12.47 -9.62
CA ASN A 348 -4.17 12.41 -10.38
C ASN A 348 -5.36 12.03 -9.50
N ILE A 349 -5.18 11.09 -8.56
CA ILE A 349 -6.22 10.71 -7.59
C ILE A 349 -6.57 11.91 -6.71
N GLU A 350 -5.57 12.62 -6.16
CA GLU A 350 -5.76 13.84 -5.38
C GLU A 350 -6.61 14.89 -6.14
N GLU A 351 -6.28 15.16 -7.40
CA GLU A 351 -7.04 16.08 -8.24
C GLU A 351 -8.50 15.63 -8.44
N CYS A 352 -8.72 14.32 -8.58
CA CYS A 352 -10.06 13.72 -8.65
C CYS A 352 -10.82 13.77 -7.32
N LEU A 353 -10.15 13.80 -6.17
CA LEU A 353 -10.78 13.96 -4.86
C LEU A 353 -11.16 15.43 -4.59
N LYS A 354 -10.30 16.37 -5.02
CA LYS A 354 -10.54 17.82 -4.88
C LYS A 354 -11.66 18.33 -5.78
N LYS A 355 -11.67 17.88 -7.04
CA LYS A 355 -12.81 18.12 -7.95
C LYS A 355 -13.91 17.20 -7.44
N LYS A 356 -15.06 17.71 -6.98
CA LYS A 356 -16.26 16.89 -6.66
C LYS A 356 -16.83 16.26 -7.94
N GLY A 357 -16.04 15.40 -8.58
CA GLY A 357 -16.16 14.97 -9.96
C GLY A 357 -16.64 13.53 -10.08
N ASN A 358 -16.89 13.16 -11.33
CA ASN A 358 -17.52 11.91 -11.73
C ASN A 358 -16.72 10.70 -11.21
N GLY A 359 -17.36 9.78 -10.48
CA GLY A 359 -16.69 8.60 -9.89
C GLY A 359 -15.94 7.72 -10.91
N ARG A 360 -16.21 7.89 -12.20
CA ARG A 360 -15.53 7.23 -13.31
C ARG A 360 -14.08 7.70 -13.49
N ASP A 361 -13.79 8.97 -13.27
CA ASP A 361 -12.43 9.53 -13.41
C ASP A 361 -11.53 9.09 -12.25
N LEU A 362 -12.06 9.13 -11.02
CA LEU A 362 -11.38 8.62 -9.83
C LEU A 362 -11.05 7.14 -9.97
N LEU A 363 -11.99 6.36 -10.51
CA LEU A 363 -11.81 4.94 -10.76
C LEU A 363 -10.68 4.65 -11.76
N GLU A 364 -10.58 5.46 -12.82
CA GLU A 364 -9.49 5.33 -13.79
C GLU A 364 -8.14 5.77 -13.21
N ALA A 365 -8.12 6.83 -12.39
CA ALA A 365 -6.91 7.23 -11.66
C ALA A 365 -6.44 6.12 -10.70
N CYS A 366 -7.37 5.44 -10.00
CA CYS A 366 -7.06 4.28 -9.17
C CYS A 366 -6.55 3.09 -10.01
N ASN A 367 -7.15 2.81 -11.18
CA ASN A 367 -6.66 1.80 -12.11
C ASN A 367 -5.19 2.07 -12.50
N GLN A 368 -4.86 3.32 -12.82
CA GLN A 368 -3.51 3.73 -13.19
C GLN A 368 -2.52 3.52 -12.03
N PHE A 369 -2.89 3.91 -10.81
CA PHE A 369 -2.04 3.73 -9.63
C PHE A 369 -1.73 2.26 -9.36
N TYR A 370 -2.75 1.40 -9.25
CA TYR A 370 -2.54 -0.03 -8.98
C TYR A 370 -1.89 -0.79 -10.13
N THR A 371 -2.02 -0.28 -11.37
CA THR A 371 -1.28 -0.81 -12.51
C THR A 371 0.21 -0.49 -12.40
N ARG A 372 0.56 0.74 -11.98
CA ARG A 372 1.97 1.16 -11.81
C ARG A 372 2.62 0.59 -10.56
N ILE A 373 1.86 0.45 -9.47
CA ILE A 373 2.37 -0.03 -8.18
C ILE A 373 1.63 -1.34 -7.84
N PRO A 374 2.24 -2.51 -8.09
CA PRO A 374 1.58 -3.79 -7.92
C PRO A 374 1.14 -4.03 -6.47
N HIS A 375 -0.16 -4.29 -6.28
CA HIS A 375 -0.75 -4.61 -4.98
C HIS A 375 -1.42 -5.99 -4.97
N ASP A 376 -1.26 -6.72 -3.86
CA ASP A 376 -1.94 -7.99 -3.61
C ASP A 376 -3.20 -7.78 -2.74
N PHE A 377 -4.36 -7.80 -3.41
CA PHE A 377 -5.67 -7.74 -2.75
C PHE A 377 -6.34 -9.12 -2.61
N GLY A 378 -5.59 -10.21 -2.81
CA GLY A 378 -6.18 -11.55 -2.87
C GLY A 378 -7.24 -11.63 -3.96
N LEU A 379 -8.40 -12.25 -3.68
CA LEU A 379 -9.52 -12.36 -4.63
C LEU A 379 -10.47 -11.14 -4.62
N LYS A 380 -10.31 -10.24 -3.64
CA LYS A 380 -11.15 -9.04 -3.52
C LYS A 380 -10.82 -8.04 -4.62
N THR A 381 -11.82 -7.26 -5.01
CA THR A 381 -11.63 -6.13 -5.92
C THR A 381 -10.68 -5.13 -5.26
N PRO A 382 -9.68 -4.58 -6.00
CA PRO A 382 -8.85 -3.50 -5.48
C PRO A 382 -9.74 -2.34 -4.99
N PRO A 383 -9.50 -1.78 -3.79
CA PRO A 383 -10.34 -0.72 -3.23
C PRO A 383 -10.10 0.59 -3.98
N ILE A 384 -11.15 1.38 -4.17
CA ILE A 384 -11.02 2.76 -4.67
C ILE A 384 -10.48 3.62 -3.53
N ILE A 385 -9.59 4.56 -3.83
CA ILE A 385 -9.04 5.53 -2.87
C ILE A 385 -10.00 6.73 -2.85
N HIS A 386 -10.83 6.82 -1.82
CA HIS A 386 -11.90 7.80 -1.69
C HIS A 386 -11.59 8.93 -0.70
N THR A 387 -10.63 8.72 0.19
CA THR A 387 -10.33 9.65 1.29
C THR A 387 -8.89 10.14 1.25
N GLU A 388 -8.65 11.29 1.86
CA GLU A 388 -7.30 11.83 2.02
C GLU A 388 -6.41 10.91 2.87
N ASP A 389 -6.99 10.17 3.81
CA ASP A 389 -6.24 9.26 4.69
C ASP A 389 -5.79 8.00 3.94
N GLU A 390 -6.65 7.40 3.11
CA GLU A 390 -6.25 6.32 2.21
C GLU A 390 -5.16 6.78 1.22
N LEU A 391 -5.24 8.03 0.73
CA LEU A 391 -4.21 8.62 -0.11
C LEU A 391 -2.88 8.76 0.64
N LYS A 392 -2.89 9.24 1.89
CA LYS A 392 -1.72 9.32 2.78
C LYS A 392 -1.07 7.95 2.99
N GLU A 393 -1.85 6.90 3.20
CA GLU A 393 -1.32 5.54 3.33
C GLU A 393 -0.54 5.12 2.06
N LYS A 394 -1.04 5.47 0.87
CA LYS A 394 -0.35 5.17 -0.39
C LYS A 394 0.88 6.03 -0.63
N ILE A 395 0.89 7.28 -0.18
CA ILE A 395 2.09 8.13 -0.17
C ILE A 395 3.15 7.50 0.74
N SER A 396 2.77 7.09 1.95
CA SER A 396 3.67 6.42 2.91
C SER A 396 4.25 5.12 2.33
N LEU A 397 3.48 4.36 1.54
CA LEU A 397 3.98 3.18 0.84
C LEU A 397 5.11 3.54 -0.14
N LEU A 398 4.93 4.58 -0.95
CA LEU A 398 5.94 5.00 -1.93
C LEU A 398 7.21 5.54 -1.26
N GLU A 399 7.08 6.24 -0.15
CA GLU A 399 8.21 6.68 0.68
C GLU A 399 9.00 5.47 1.20
N ALA A 400 8.31 4.49 1.80
CA ALA A 400 8.93 3.26 2.29
C ALA A 400 9.62 2.46 1.17
N LEU A 401 8.98 2.34 0.00
CA LEU A 401 9.58 1.65 -1.15
C LEU A 401 10.86 2.34 -1.64
N SER A 402 10.90 3.67 -1.60
CA SER A 402 12.09 4.46 -1.95
C SER A 402 13.25 4.21 -0.98
N ASP A 403 12.96 4.23 0.33
CA ASP A 403 13.98 4.01 1.35
C ASP A 403 14.49 2.56 1.38
N ILE A 404 13.60 1.58 1.20
CA ILE A 404 13.98 0.18 1.05
C ILE A 404 14.85 -0.01 -0.20
N GLN A 405 14.56 0.69 -1.30
CA GLN A 405 15.41 0.62 -2.49
C GLN A 405 16.85 1.07 -2.19
N ILE A 406 17.01 2.15 -1.43
CA ILE A 406 18.31 2.66 -0.98
C ILE A 406 18.99 1.62 -0.09
N ALA A 407 18.26 1.09 0.89
CA ALA A 407 18.79 0.10 1.83
C ALA A 407 19.27 -1.18 1.12
N VAL A 408 18.48 -1.71 0.18
CA VAL A 408 18.84 -2.90 -0.59
C VAL A 408 20.07 -2.64 -1.46
N LYS A 409 20.17 -1.48 -2.12
CA LYS A 409 21.37 -1.10 -2.90
C LYS A 409 22.62 -1.04 -2.01
N MET A 410 22.49 -0.48 -0.81
CA MET A 410 23.57 -0.39 0.18
C MET A 410 24.04 -1.77 0.69
N VAL A 411 23.10 -2.69 0.96
CA VAL A 411 23.42 -4.06 1.39
C VAL A 411 24.01 -4.90 0.24
N GLN A 412 23.68 -4.59 -1.01
CA GLN A 412 24.25 -5.27 -2.18
C GLN A 412 25.67 -4.82 -2.50
N SER A 413 25.98 -3.52 -2.41
CA SER A 413 27.32 -2.99 -2.68
C SER A 413 28.36 -3.37 -1.64
N SER A 414 27.94 -3.79 -0.44
CA SER A 414 28.82 -4.12 0.68
C SER A 414 29.34 -5.57 0.68
N LYS A 415 29.13 -6.35 -0.38
CA LYS A 415 29.51 -7.79 -0.41
C LYS A 415 30.99 -8.05 -0.71
N ASP A 416 31.69 -7.14 -1.37
CA ASP A 416 33.10 -7.33 -1.76
C ASP A 416 34.07 -6.68 -0.75
N GLY A 417 34.97 -7.48 -0.16
CA GLY A 417 36.04 -7.01 0.74
C GLY A 417 36.36 -7.98 1.90
N ASP A 418 37.29 -7.60 2.77
CA ASP A 418 37.71 -8.36 3.96
C ASP A 418 37.11 -7.86 5.30
N GLU A 419 36.37 -6.75 5.29
CA GLU A 419 35.78 -6.13 6.50
C GLU A 419 34.49 -6.83 6.97
N HIS A 420 34.07 -6.62 8.22
CA HIS A 420 32.80 -7.17 8.70
C HIS A 420 31.61 -6.52 7.96
N PRO A 421 30.53 -7.25 7.63
CA PRO A 421 29.39 -6.69 6.90
C PRO A 421 28.75 -5.46 7.58
N LEU A 422 28.61 -5.48 8.91
CA LEU A 422 28.08 -4.34 9.68
C LEU A 422 29.00 -3.11 9.60
N ASP A 423 30.32 -3.29 9.62
CA ASP A 423 31.26 -2.17 9.49
C ASP A 423 31.07 -1.47 8.13
N ARG A 424 30.91 -2.24 7.05
CA ARG A 424 30.68 -1.70 5.70
C ARG A 424 29.33 -1.00 5.57
N GLN A 425 28.28 -1.60 6.12
CA GLN A 425 26.96 -1.00 6.14
C GLN A 425 26.99 0.34 6.88
N TYR A 426 27.62 0.37 8.05
CA TYR A 426 27.83 1.59 8.82
C TYR A 426 28.61 2.66 8.05
N CYS A 427 29.72 2.29 7.40
CA CYS A 427 30.46 3.21 6.54
C CYS A 427 29.63 3.73 5.37
N SER A 428 28.78 2.89 4.78
CA SER A 428 27.92 3.28 3.66
C SER A 428 26.80 4.25 4.06
N LEU A 429 26.39 4.27 5.34
CA LEU A 429 25.47 5.28 5.86
C LEU A 429 26.10 6.67 5.90
N GLN A 430 27.44 6.79 5.89
CA GLN A 430 28.14 8.08 5.99
C GLN A 430 27.63 8.94 7.18
N CYS A 431 27.27 8.26 8.27
CA CYS A 431 26.62 8.84 9.42
C CYS A 431 27.23 8.26 10.69
N GLN A 432 27.92 9.10 11.46
CA GLN A 432 28.53 8.68 12.71
C GLN A 432 27.46 8.55 13.79
N MET A 433 27.44 7.41 14.46
CA MET A 433 26.54 7.14 15.57
C MET A 433 27.35 6.69 16.79
N GLN A 434 27.21 7.39 17.91
CA GLN A 434 27.87 7.04 19.17
C GLN A 434 26.82 6.87 20.28
N PRO A 435 26.77 5.72 20.96
CA PRO A 435 25.88 5.55 22.10
C PRO A 435 26.22 6.56 23.21
N LEU A 436 25.19 7.22 23.75
CA LEU A 436 25.35 8.09 24.89
C LEU A 436 25.38 7.27 26.18
N ASP A 437 26.22 7.70 27.12
CA ASP A 437 26.23 7.19 28.49
C ASP A 437 24.96 7.63 29.23
N SER A 438 24.28 6.69 29.88
CA SER A 438 23.07 6.94 30.67
C SER A 438 23.32 7.84 31.89
N GLY A 439 24.57 7.92 32.36
CA GLY A 439 24.97 8.85 33.41
C GLY A 439 25.03 10.31 32.98
N SER A 440 25.16 10.58 31.67
CA SER A 440 25.44 11.91 31.12
C SER A 440 24.27 12.89 31.30
N HIS A 441 24.60 14.19 31.35
CA HIS A 441 23.60 15.25 31.43
C HIS A 441 22.68 15.24 30.19
N GLU A 442 23.27 15.12 29.00
CA GLU A 442 22.54 15.05 27.72
C GLU A 442 21.51 13.92 27.71
N TYR A 443 21.90 12.71 28.15
CA TYR A 443 20.99 11.57 28.21
C TYR A 443 19.77 11.86 29.09
N LYS A 444 19.99 12.37 30.31
CA LYS A 444 18.92 12.70 31.27
C LYS A 444 17.98 13.79 30.77
N VAL A 445 18.52 14.79 30.07
CA VAL A 445 17.72 15.85 29.45
C VAL A 445 16.82 15.26 28.36
N ILE A 446 17.37 14.41 27.48
CA ILE A 446 16.60 13.79 26.39
C ILE A 446 15.55 12.81 26.92
N GLU A 447 15.90 12.00 27.91
CA GLU A 447 14.97 11.08 28.58
C GLU A 447 13.81 11.84 29.24
N LYS A 448 14.12 12.93 29.97
CA LYS A 448 13.10 13.81 30.54
C LYS A 448 12.25 14.45 29.45
N TYR A 449 12.83 14.85 28.32
CA TYR A 449 12.09 15.44 27.21
C TYR A 449 11.10 14.44 26.60
N LEU A 450 11.53 13.19 26.39
CA LEU A 450 10.69 12.09 25.91
C LEU A 450 9.45 11.90 26.80
N HIS A 451 9.65 11.77 28.10
CA HIS A 451 8.56 11.48 29.05
C HIS A 451 7.68 12.69 29.34
N SER A 452 8.24 13.88 29.51
CA SER A 452 7.48 15.09 29.84
C SER A 452 6.58 15.57 28.71
N THR A 453 6.86 15.16 27.47
CA THR A 453 6.10 15.54 26.27
C THR A 453 5.29 14.38 25.66
N HIS A 454 5.05 13.33 26.43
CA HIS A 454 4.05 12.32 26.08
C HIS A 454 2.65 12.93 26.24
N ALA A 455 1.96 13.09 25.12
CA ALA A 455 0.64 13.71 25.09
C ALA A 455 -0.44 12.86 25.77
N SER A 456 -1.31 13.50 26.57
CA SER A 456 -2.33 12.81 27.37
C SER A 456 -3.40 12.09 26.55
N THR A 457 -3.62 12.49 25.29
CA THR A 457 -4.58 11.82 24.39
C THR A 457 -4.01 10.56 23.73
N HIS A 458 -2.70 10.31 23.81
CA HIS A 458 -2.05 9.12 23.25
C HIS A 458 -1.79 8.10 24.38
N CYS A 459 -2.86 7.57 24.94
CA CYS A 459 -2.83 6.71 26.14
C CYS A 459 -2.86 5.19 25.82
N ASP A 460 -2.91 4.84 24.54
CA ASP A 460 -2.89 3.47 24.01
C ASP A 460 -1.53 2.77 24.19
N TYR A 461 -0.46 3.54 24.39
CA TYR A 461 0.87 3.02 24.71
C TYR A 461 1.64 3.93 25.67
N THR A 462 2.65 3.34 26.30
CA THR A 462 3.74 4.08 26.96
C THR A 462 5.06 3.83 26.22
N MET A 463 6.04 4.71 26.40
CA MET A 463 7.37 4.57 25.78
C MET A 463 8.42 4.31 26.85
N THR A 464 9.23 3.27 26.65
CA THR A 464 10.45 3.01 27.44
C THR A 464 11.66 3.32 26.59
N LEU A 465 12.55 4.18 27.08
CA LEU A 465 13.82 4.47 26.44
C LEU A 465 14.76 3.27 26.58
N LEU A 466 15.31 2.79 25.46
CA LEU A 466 16.31 1.72 25.46
C LEU A 466 17.72 2.29 25.30
N ASP A 467 17.93 3.11 24.27
CA ASP A 467 19.22 3.71 23.98
C ASP A 467 19.07 5.08 23.33
N ILE A 468 20.09 5.92 23.50
CA ILE A 468 20.26 7.17 22.76
C ILE A 468 21.60 7.11 22.04
N PHE A 469 21.59 7.45 20.76
CA PHE A 469 22.79 7.60 19.95
C PHE A 469 22.92 9.07 19.57
N SER A 470 24.08 9.69 19.79
CA SER A 470 24.41 10.93 19.10
C SER A 470 24.65 10.63 17.62
N VAL A 471 24.19 11.53 16.76
CA VAL A 471 24.21 11.38 15.31
C VAL A 471 24.96 12.56 14.69
N ASP A 472 25.90 12.27 13.80
CA ASP A 472 26.58 13.28 12.97
C ASP A 472 26.71 12.78 11.54
N ARG A 473 25.81 13.24 10.66
CA ARG A 473 25.80 12.86 9.26
C ARG A 473 26.81 13.69 8.47
N GLN A 474 27.59 13.03 7.61
CA GLN A 474 28.64 13.68 6.83
C GLN A 474 28.10 14.86 6.00
N GLY A 475 28.74 16.01 6.17
CA GLY A 475 28.40 17.26 5.46
C GLY A 475 27.19 18.02 6.03
N GLU A 476 26.36 17.40 6.88
CA GLU A 476 25.14 18.03 7.41
C GLU A 476 25.46 19.24 8.30
N ARG A 477 26.43 19.10 9.20
CA ARG A 477 26.91 20.20 10.05
C ARG A 477 27.39 21.41 9.25
N ASN A 478 28.03 21.19 8.11
CA ASN A 478 28.59 22.26 7.28
C ASN A 478 27.49 22.98 6.47
N ASN A 479 26.47 22.23 6.05
CA ASN A 479 25.34 22.78 5.28
C ASN A 479 24.26 23.40 6.18
N PHE A 480 24.29 23.13 7.48
CA PHE A 480 23.30 23.61 8.42
C PHE A 480 23.33 25.13 8.59
N LEU A 481 22.15 25.76 8.55
CA LEU A 481 21.96 27.21 8.71
C LEU A 481 22.10 27.66 10.17
N SER A 482 23.28 27.42 10.75
CA SER A 482 23.59 27.66 12.17
C SER A 482 23.44 29.10 12.64
N GLN A 483 23.53 30.09 11.73
CA GLN A 483 23.41 31.52 12.04
C GLN A 483 21.96 31.97 12.25
N MET A 484 20.98 31.17 11.84
CA MET A 484 19.57 31.48 12.00
C MET A 484 19.17 31.35 13.48
N HIS A 485 18.37 32.29 13.98
CA HIS A 485 17.85 32.26 15.35
C HIS A 485 16.75 31.21 15.51
N ASN A 486 16.23 31.09 16.74
CA ASN A 486 15.13 30.17 17.08
C ASN A 486 15.45 28.70 16.71
N ARG A 487 16.65 28.25 17.10
CA ARG A 487 17.06 26.86 16.95
C ARG A 487 16.44 26.03 18.05
N THR A 488 15.60 25.07 17.66
CA THR A 488 14.83 24.25 18.58
C THR A 488 15.09 22.78 18.29
N LEU A 489 15.25 21.98 19.34
CA LEU A 489 15.40 20.54 19.27
C LEU A 489 14.01 19.91 19.20
N LEU A 490 13.66 19.31 18.06
CA LEU A 490 12.30 18.82 17.80
C LEU A 490 12.29 17.35 17.36
N TRP A 491 11.17 16.68 17.63
CA TRP A 491 10.95 15.27 17.32
C TRP A 491 10.56 15.06 15.85
N HIS A 492 11.07 13.97 15.29
CA HIS A 492 10.64 13.39 14.03
C HIS A 492 10.52 11.86 14.21
N GLY A 493 9.42 11.28 13.75
CA GLY A 493 9.20 9.83 13.78
C GLY A 493 8.97 9.29 12.38
N SER A 494 9.39 8.05 12.15
CA SER A 494 9.23 7.36 10.88
C SER A 494 9.25 5.85 11.07
N ARG A 495 8.70 5.10 10.11
CA ARG A 495 8.71 3.63 10.10
C ARG A 495 10.13 3.09 10.14
N LEU A 496 10.31 1.91 10.72
CA LEU A 496 11.62 1.25 10.80
C LEU A 496 12.31 1.10 9.43
N SER A 497 11.54 0.83 8.37
CA SER A 497 12.02 0.68 6.99
C SER A 497 12.74 1.91 6.42
N ASN A 498 12.49 3.10 6.99
CA ASN A 498 12.91 4.37 6.40
C ASN A 498 14.27 4.85 6.93
N TRP A 499 14.73 4.34 8.09
CA TRP A 499 15.89 4.88 8.79
C TRP A 499 17.21 4.72 8.05
N VAL A 500 17.38 3.68 7.22
CA VAL A 500 18.57 3.57 6.37
C VAL A 500 18.62 4.70 5.35
N GLY A 501 17.47 5.04 4.74
CA GLY A 501 17.36 6.18 3.83
C GLY A 501 17.60 7.53 4.53
N ILE A 502 16.98 7.73 5.69
CA ILE A 502 17.12 8.95 6.51
C ILE A 502 18.56 9.14 6.98
N LEU A 503 19.21 8.12 7.52
CA LEU A 503 20.58 8.24 8.05
C LEU A 503 21.60 8.44 6.93
N SER A 504 21.40 7.84 5.76
CA SER A 504 22.32 7.98 4.62
C SER A 504 22.14 9.27 3.83
N GLN A 505 20.91 9.75 3.63
CA GLN A 505 20.60 10.88 2.76
C GLN A 505 20.09 12.13 3.49
N GLY A 506 19.80 12.02 4.79
CA GLY A 506 19.13 13.05 5.59
C GLY A 506 17.62 13.07 5.39
N LEU A 507 16.95 13.94 6.14
CA LEU A 507 15.52 14.23 5.96
C LEU A 507 15.33 14.99 4.64
N ARG A 508 14.35 14.56 3.83
CA ARG A 508 14.09 15.10 2.49
C ARG A 508 12.68 15.67 2.42
N VAL A 509 12.53 16.74 1.64
CA VAL A 509 11.21 17.24 1.26
C VAL A 509 10.61 16.27 0.24
N ALA A 510 9.30 16.06 0.32
CA ALA A 510 8.57 15.24 -0.64
C ALA A 510 8.81 15.71 -2.08
N PRO A 511 8.92 14.80 -3.05
CA PRO A 511 9.26 15.16 -4.42
C PRO A 511 8.14 16.00 -5.08
N PRO A 512 8.45 16.83 -6.11
CA PRO A 512 7.47 17.68 -6.79
C PRO A 512 6.26 16.91 -7.35
N GLU A 513 6.45 15.66 -7.74
CA GLU A 513 5.43 14.78 -8.31
C GLU A 513 4.48 14.18 -7.27
N ALA A 514 4.84 14.20 -5.98
CA ALA A 514 3.95 13.71 -4.92
C ALA A 514 2.68 14.58 -4.80
N PRO A 515 1.55 14.02 -4.36
CA PRO A 515 0.38 14.82 -3.95
C PRO A 515 0.74 15.82 -2.84
N VAL A 516 0.00 16.92 -2.72
CA VAL A 516 0.13 17.81 -1.54
C VAL A 516 -0.81 17.39 -0.41
N THR A 517 -1.96 16.81 -0.74
CA THR A 517 -2.86 16.14 0.20
C THR A 517 -2.09 15.07 0.96
N GLY A 518 -2.08 15.22 2.28
CA GLY A 518 -1.21 14.45 3.17
C GLY A 518 -0.26 15.32 3.98
N TYR A 519 0.08 16.50 3.47
CA TYR A 519 0.96 17.46 4.11
C TYR A 519 0.17 18.71 4.49
N MET A 520 -0.24 18.80 5.77
CA MET A 520 -1.19 19.83 6.25
C MET A 520 -0.76 21.27 5.97
N PHE A 521 0.55 21.50 5.84
CA PHE A 521 1.19 22.80 5.61
C PHE A 521 2.11 22.79 4.38
N GLY A 522 1.73 22.03 3.35
CA GLY A 522 2.50 21.88 2.13
C GLY A 522 3.73 20.98 2.29
N LYS A 523 4.46 20.75 1.20
CA LYS A 523 5.59 19.81 1.17
C LYS A 523 6.80 20.38 1.90
N GLY A 524 7.12 19.83 3.07
CA GLY A 524 8.27 20.21 3.88
C GLY A 524 8.71 19.07 4.77
N ILE A 525 9.66 19.35 5.67
CA ILE A 525 10.09 18.41 6.71
C ILE A 525 9.33 18.76 7.98
N TYR A 526 8.54 17.81 8.47
CA TYR A 526 7.64 17.97 9.60
C TYR A 526 8.28 17.52 10.91
N PHE A 527 8.11 18.33 11.94
CA PHE A 527 8.56 18.09 13.29
C PHE A 527 7.46 18.39 14.31
N ALA A 528 7.57 17.79 15.49
CA ALA A 528 6.72 18.10 16.64
C ALA A 528 7.54 18.41 17.88
N ASP A 529 6.99 19.21 18.78
CA ASP A 529 7.52 19.44 20.13
C ASP A 529 7.05 18.39 21.14
N MET A 530 6.01 17.62 20.79
CA MET A 530 5.45 16.51 21.55
C MET A 530 6.00 15.16 21.07
N SER A 531 6.61 14.38 21.97
CA SER A 531 7.25 13.10 21.62
C SER A 531 6.26 12.08 21.06
N SER A 532 5.12 11.86 21.73
CA SER A 532 4.14 10.84 21.32
C SER A 532 3.44 11.18 20.00
N LYS A 533 3.37 12.47 19.61
CA LYS A 533 2.86 12.85 18.29
C LYS A 533 3.77 12.33 17.18
N SER A 534 5.08 12.52 17.33
CA SER A 534 6.06 11.95 16.38
C SER A 534 6.10 10.42 16.48
N ALA A 535 5.95 9.86 17.68
CA ALA A 535 6.01 8.41 17.89
C ALA A 535 4.90 7.63 17.15
N ASN A 536 3.74 8.24 16.91
CA ASN A 536 2.68 7.64 16.10
C ASN A 536 3.13 7.36 14.65
N TYR A 537 4.10 8.12 14.12
CA TYR A 537 4.66 7.89 12.78
C TYR A 537 5.67 6.72 12.73
N CYS A 538 6.00 6.11 13.87
CA CYS A 538 6.81 4.90 13.91
C CYS A 538 6.02 3.66 13.48
N PHE A 539 4.68 3.70 13.59
CA PHE A 539 3.78 2.57 13.34
C PHE A 539 4.21 1.28 14.07
N ALA A 540 4.62 1.43 15.33
CA ALA A 540 4.88 0.27 16.19
C ALA A 540 3.57 -0.48 16.49
N SER A 541 3.69 -1.75 16.86
CA SER A 541 2.58 -2.62 17.20
C SER A 541 2.98 -3.57 18.33
N GLN A 542 2.04 -4.39 18.82
CA GLN A 542 2.35 -5.42 19.84
C GLN A 542 3.39 -6.44 19.35
N ASN A 543 3.32 -6.81 18.06
CA ASN A 543 4.26 -7.75 17.45
C ASN A 543 5.60 -7.09 17.13
N ASN A 544 5.59 -5.82 16.71
CA ASN A 544 6.77 -5.03 16.43
C ASN A 544 6.81 -3.78 17.30
N HIS A 545 7.26 -3.96 18.53
CA HIS A 545 7.13 -2.99 19.62
C HIS A 545 8.39 -2.17 19.85
N VAL A 546 9.39 -2.24 18.97
CA VAL A 546 10.57 -1.39 19.00
C VAL A 546 10.48 -0.41 17.84
N GLY A 547 10.72 0.87 18.10
CA GLY A 547 10.78 1.89 17.08
C GLY A 547 11.91 2.87 17.34
N LEU A 548 12.11 3.79 16.40
CA LEU A 548 13.13 4.83 16.51
C LEU A 548 12.48 6.21 16.45
N LEU A 549 13.00 7.15 17.22
CA LEU A 549 12.65 8.56 17.17
C LEU A 549 13.91 9.40 16.95
N LEU A 550 13.80 10.45 16.17
CA LEU A 550 14.89 11.35 15.87
C LEU A 550 14.65 12.71 16.51
N LEU A 551 15.68 13.26 17.15
CA LEU A 551 15.75 14.66 17.55
C LEU A 551 16.67 15.40 16.59
N CYS A 552 16.12 16.43 15.98
CA CYS A 552 16.86 17.33 15.08
C CYS A 552 16.98 18.72 15.71
N GLU A 553 18.13 19.33 15.56
CA GLU A 553 18.30 20.77 15.69
C GLU A 553 17.68 21.41 14.45
N VAL A 554 16.59 22.14 14.64
CA VAL A 554 15.83 22.78 13.57
C VAL A 554 15.95 24.29 13.69
N ALA A 555 16.53 24.91 12.67
CA ALA A 555 16.65 26.35 12.52
C ALA A 555 15.33 26.93 11.98
N LEU A 556 14.42 27.29 12.89
CA LEU A 556 13.10 27.79 12.52
C LEU A 556 13.15 29.25 12.05
N GLY A 557 14.03 30.08 12.62
CA GLY A 557 13.98 31.52 12.42
C GLY A 557 12.61 32.08 12.78
N ASP A 558 12.13 33.01 11.96
CA ASP A 558 10.78 33.58 12.09
C ASP A 558 9.73 32.68 11.43
N SER A 559 8.87 32.06 12.25
CA SER A 559 7.78 31.20 11.77
C SER A 559 6.57 31.98 11.26
N ASN A 560 5.95 31.49 10.19
CA ASN A 560 4.59 31.79 9.81
C ASN A 560 3.64 30.95 10.67
N GLU A 561 2.87 31.58 11.55
CA GLU A 561 1.98 30.86 12.47
C GLU A 561 0.58 30.70 11.85
N LEU A 562 0.11 29.45 11.77
CA LEU A 562 -1.16 29.10 11.13
C LEU A 562 -2.07 28.32 12.08
N LEU A 563 -3.37 28.60 12.03
CA LEU A 563 -4.40 27.92 12.83
C LEU A 563 -5.01 26.74 12.09
N ASP A 564 -5.32 26.96 10.81
CA ASP A 564 -5.95 26.00 9.92
C ASP A 564 -4.91 25.42 8.94
N ALA A 565 -5.22 24.25 8.39
CA ALA A 565 -4.42 23.63 7.34
C ALA A 565 -4.32 24.55 6.12
N ASP A 566 -3.12 24.67 5.57
CA ASP A 566 -2.84 25.44 4.36
C ASP A 566 -1.83 24.68 3.50
N TYR A 567 -2.35 24.01 2.47
CA TYR A 567 -1.55 23.20 1.55
C TYR A 567 -0.51 24.02 0.76
N GLU A 568 -0.64 25.35 0.72
CA GLU A 568 0.27 26.27 0.05
C GLU A 568 1.19 27.01 1.03
N ALA A 569 1.25 26.59 2.31
CA ALA A 569 2.06 27.24 3.35
C ALA A 569 3.58 27.22 3.08
N ASN A 570 4.05 26.43 2.10
CA ASN A 570 5.41 26.50 1.58
C ASN A 570 5.71 27.82 0.86
N ASN A 571 4.68 28.56 0.43
CA ASN A 571 4.81 29.92 -0.09
C ASN A 571 4.92 30.91 1.07
N LEU A 572 6.07 30.89 1.74
CA LEU A 572 6.32 31.67 2.95
C LEU A 572 6.20 33.20 2.70
N PRO A 573 5.53 33.95 3.59
CA PRO A 573 5.54 35.40 3.56
C PRO A 573 6.96 35.97 3.69
N ALA A 574 7.17 37.20 3.18
CA ALA A 574 8.48 37.86 3.26
C ALA A 574 9.01 37.92 4.71
N GLY A 575 10.26 37.48 4.89
CA GLY A 575 10.93 37.43 6.19
C GLY A 575 10.57 36.21 7.06
N LYS A 576 9.69 35.32 6.59
CA LYS A 576 9.42 34.03 7.27
C LYS A 576 10.30 32.93 6.70
N HIS A 577 10.67 31.97 7.55
CA HIS A 577 11.62 30.91 7.23
C HIS A 577 11.07 29.49 7.47
N SER A 578 10.00 29.38 8.26
CA SER A 578 9.32 28.11 8.57
C SER A 578 7.84 28.35 8.79
N THR A 579 7.05 27.28 8.84
CA THR A 579 5.64 27.32 9.24
C THR A 579 5.47 26.65 10.59
N LYS A 580 4.60 27.22 11.44
CA LYS A 580 4.22 26.65 12.72
C LYS A 580 2.70 26.49 12.78
N GLY A 581 2.24 25.25 12.75
CA GLY A 581 0.85 24.92 13.03
C GLY A 581 0.59 25.07 14.53
N LEU A 582 -0.34 25.94 14.91
CA LEU A 582 -0.65 26.26 16.31
C LEU A 582 -1.62 25.25 16.90
N GLY A 583 -1.11 24.39 17.78
CA GLY A 583 -1.90 23.41 18.53
C GLY A 583 -2.57 23.99 19.77
N ARG A 584 -3.67 23.37 20.20
CA ARG A 584 -4.34 23.66 21.50
C ARG A 584 -3.46 23.30 22.69
N THR A 585 -2.60 22.31 22.55
CA THR A 585 -1.72 21.80 23.59
C THR A 585 -0.27 21.84 23.10
N GLY A 586 0.64 22.30 23.95
CA GLY A 586 2.08 22.29 23.69
C GLY A 586 2.88 22.36 24.99
N PRO A 587 4.21 22.19 24.94
CA PRO A 587 5.06 22.28 26.12
C PRO A 587 5.00 23.67 26.77
N HIS A 588 5.12 23.74 28.09
CA HIS A 588 5.08 25.02 28.80
C HIS A 588 6.32 25.88 28.45
N PRO A 589 6.16 27.12 27.96
CA PRO A 589 7.31 27.90 27.47
C PRO A 589 8.41 28.13 28.51
N GLN A 590 8.04 28.29 29.79
CA GLN A 590 8.99 28.55 30.89
C GLN A 590 9.76 27.31 31.36
N THR A 591 9.35 26.10 30.97
CA THR A 591 10.07 24.86 31.34
C THR A 591 11.16 24.50 30.33
N SER A 592 11.26 25.24 29.22
CA SER A 592 12.28 25.04 28.21
C SER A 592 13.68 25.11 28.79
N VAL A 593 14.54 24.18 28.39
CA VAL A 593 15.95 24.15 28.79
C VAL A 593 16.86 24.40 27.58
N ASN A 594 18.11 24.75 27.83
CA ASN A 594 19.11 24.89 26.78
C ASN A 594 20.03 23.67 26.77
N LEU A 595 20.29 23.11 25.59
CA LEU A 595 21.27 22.06 25.36
C LEU A 595 22.18 22.51 24.21
N ASP A 596 23.45 22.79 24.49
CA ASP A 596 24.45 23.28 23.53
C ASP A 596 24.00 24.49 22.68
N GLY A 597 23.28 25.45 23.26
CA GLY A 597 22.79 26.61 22.52
C GLY A 597 21.58 26.32 21.64
N VAL A 598 20.86 25.22 21.90
CA VAL A 598 19.60 24.84 21.27
C VAL A 598 18.49 24.78 22.32
N THR A 599 17.32 25.30 21.99
CA THR A 599 16.14 25.26 22.88
C THR A 599 15.52 23.87 22.88
N VAL A 600 15.29 23.29 24.05
CA VAL A 600 14.57 22.03 24.24
C VAL A 600 13.23 22.34 24.94
N PRO A 601 12.09 22.29 24.24
CA PRO A 601 10.79 22.69 24.79
C PRO A 601 10.21 21.58 25.68
N MET A 602 10.71 21.51 26.91
CA MET A 602 10.30 20.51 27.90
C MET A 602 8.84 20.67 28.32
N GLY A 603 8.19 19.54 28.62
CA GLY A 603 6.87 19.56 29.24
C GLY A 603 6.88 20.08 30.70
N PRO A 604 5.72 20.06 31.38
CA PRO A 604 4.49 19.36 30.99
C PRO A 604 3.75 20.06 29.83
N ALA A 605 2.86 19.31 29.20
CA ALA A 605 1.96 19.86 28.19
C ALA A 605 0.89 20.75 28.84
N VAL A 606 0.66 21.93 28.27
CA VAL A 606 -0.32 22.92 28.75
C VAL A 606 -1.17 23.45 27.61
N GLU A 607 -2.33 24.01 27.93
CA GLU A 607 -3.15 24.70 26.95
C GLU A 607 -2.44 25.98 26.48
N THR A 608 -2.34 26.16 25.17
CA THR A 608 -1.65 27.29 24.53
C THR A 608 -2.53 28.55 24.46
N GLY A 609 -3.82 28.43 24.76
CA GLY A 609 -4.82 29.48 24.58
C GLY A 609 -5.38 29.59 23.16
N VAL A 610 -4.91 28.75 22.24
CA VAL A 610 -5.41 28.63 20.85
C VAL A 610 -6.74 27.88 20.82
N GLY A 611 -7.67 28.25 19.94
CA GLY A 611 -8.94 27.53 19.73
C GLY A 611 -10.12 27.97 20.61
N LYS A 612 -10.06 29.13 21.29
CA LYS A 612 -11.19 29.68 22.08
C LYS A 612 -12.44 30.00 21.23
N ASN A 613 -12.29 30.18 19.92
CA ASN A 613 -13.36 30.53 18.99
C ASN A 613 -13.69 29.39 18.01
N ARG A 614 -14.13 28.21 18.50
CA ARG A 614 -14.84 27.10 17.78
C ARG A 614 -14.53 26.80 16.29
N CYS A 615 -13.39 27.20 15.74
CA CYS A 615 -12.92 26.78 14.41
C CYS A 615 -12.02 25.55 14.55
N TYR A 616 -11.79 24.87 13.42
CA TYR A 616 -10.89 23.72 13.35
C TYR A 616 -9.55 24.10 13.98
N SER A 617 -9.03 23.26 14.88
CA SER A 617 -7.80 23.59 15.61
C SER A 617 -6.99 22.34 15.82
N LEU A 618 -5.72 22.37 15.40
CA LEU A 618 -4.73 21.36 15.71
C LEU A 618 -4.73 21.04 17.21
N LEU A 619 -4.65 19.76 17.59
CA LEU A 619 -4.52 19.38 19.00
C LEU A 619 -3.13 19.73 19.55
N TYR A 620 -2.10 19.62 18.72
CA TYR A 620 -0.70 19.78 19.09
C TYR A 620 0.05 20.56 18.02
N ASN A 621 1.11 21.26 18.39
CA ASN A 621 1.92 22.04 17.45
C ASN A 621 2.54 21.16 16.35
N GLU A 622 2.86 21.81 15.23
CA GLU A 622 3.71 21.27 14.15
C GLU A 622 4.68 22.34 13.69
N PHE A 623 5.88 21.93 13.35
CA PHE A 623 6.92 22.80 12.83
C PHE A 623 7.38 22.26 11.50
N ILE A 624 7.34 23.10 10.47
CA ILE A 624 7.62 22.71 9.10
C ILE A 624 8.69 23.62 8.54
N VAL A 625 9.77 23.00 8.04
CA VAL A 625 10.80 23.70 7.27
C VAL A 625 10.80 23.20 5.84
N TYR A 626 11.04 24.11 4.90
CA TYR A 626 10.95 23.83 3.47
C TYR A 626 12.33 23.70 2.81
N ASN A 627 13.40 23.93 3.56
CA ASN A 627 14.78 23.74 3.14
C ASN A 627 15.49 22.72 4.06
N PRO A 628 16.00 21.60 3.53
CA PRO A 628 16.76 20.61 4.33
C PRO A 628 17.96 21.20 5.09
N ALA A 629 18.56 22.28 4.60
CA ALA A 629 19.65 22.98 5.28
C ALA A 629 19.26 23.61 6.63
N GLN A 630 17.95 23.74 6.92
CA GLN A 630 17.44 24.16 8.24
C GLN A 630 17.41 23.02 9.26
N THR A 631 17.82 21.80 8.89
CA THR A 631 17.75 20.63 9.76
C THR A 631 19.13 20.04 9.97
N ARG A 632 19.40 19.61 11.21
CA ARG A 632 20.58 18.84 11.57
C ARG A 632 20.20 17.75 12.55
N MET A 633 20.43 16.50 12.18
CA MET A 633 20.19 15.35 13.06
C MET A 633 21.17 15.40 14.24
N ARG A 634 20.67 15.19 15.46
CA ARG A 634 21.49 15.26 16.68
C ARG A 634 21.44 13.98 17.48
N TYR A 635 20.24 13.42 17.70
CA TYR A 635 20.08 12.23 18.52
C TYR A 635 19.06 11.29 17.92
N LEU A 636 19.40 10.00 17.85
CA LEU A 636 18.50 8.91 17.49
C LEU A 636 18.20 8.10 18.75
N LEU A 637 16.93 7.97 19.09
CA LEU A 637 16.46 7.25 20.26
C LEU A 637 15.89 5.92 19.81
N ARG A 638 16.32 4.85 20.47
CA ARG A 638 15.70 3.54 20.37
C ARG A 638 14.70 3.38 21.50
N ILE A 639 13.44 3.20 21.16
CA ILE A 639 12.34 3.16 22.11
C ILE A 639 11.56 1.85 22.00
N LYS A 640 11.08 1.39 23.14
CA LYS A 640 10.13 0.28 23.26
C LYS A 640 8.73 0.85 23.52
N PHE A 641 7.77 0.51 22.67
CA PHE A 641 6.37 0.81 22.85
C PHE A 641 5.72 -0.27 23.70
N ASN A 642 5.13 0.10 24.83
CA ASN A 642 4.38 -0.83 25.67
C ASN A 642 2.89 -0.57 25.48
N TYR A 643 2.26 -1.37 24.64
CA TYR A 643 0.81 -1.41 24.48
C TYR A 643 0.19 -2.18 25.64
N SER A 644 -0.87 -1.63 26.23
CA SER A 644 -1.73 -2.43 27.10
C SER A 644 -2.48 -3.45 26.25
N SER A 645 -2.62 -4.68 26.74
CA SER A 645 -3.50 -5.66 26.12
C SER A 645 -4.94 -5.17 26.28
N LEU A 646 -5.44 -4.46 25.27
CA LEU A 646 -6.85 -4.20 25.14
C LEU A 646 -7.46 -5.53 24.68
N TRP A 647 -8.06 -6.23 25.65
CA TRP A 647 -8.87 -7.47 25.59
C TRP A 647 -8.26 -8.72 24.94
#